data_AF-J2L218-F1
#
_entry.id   AF-J2L218-F1
#
_cell.length_a   1.000
_cell.length_b   1.000
_cell.length_c   1.000
_cell.angle_alpha   90.00
_cell.angle_beta   90.00
_cell.angle_gamma   90.00
#
_symmetry.space_group_name_H-M   'P 1'
#
loop_
_entity.id
_entity.type
_entity.pdbx_description
1 polymer ?
#
loop_
_entity_poly.entity_id
_entity_poly.type
_entity_poly.pdbx_seq_one_letter_code
_entity_poly.pdbx_strand_id
1 'polypeptide(L)'
;GGRTEANTRATMIELHDGLVARSQNRWPSLGFDIGAVNSLISPFLSAGFYYKTFMWPAALWEKLYEPLIRKAAGLGKASYEPDPDSYEKRWAHCDLLVVGAGPAGLAAALTAGRAGARVILADEGFALGGSLLLESGTALQDMLDELEGLPNVRLLARTTVVGWYDDNVFGAVERVQKHVALPDPHRPVERLWRIIAKQTILASGAEERPLVFGGNDIPGVMMAGAMHSYLSCQAVGPGARTVVFTSNASGYRTAAALEAAGLDVAAIIDSRAAGDAWSGRAPLLTGSRVRDAHGGKRLRYLAVETNSGMQRIEADALAVSGGWSPIIHLACHRGARPAWSDEKAAFLAPERQQGLSIAGSAAGLSATDACLGDGAAKAAEALKAIGFAKVEPAFAPIGETEAASKPLWFIKGTKGKAFVDYQNDVHLKDLGLAVREGYGHVELAKRYTTSGMATDQGKLSNINAIGILAEVRGVSPAEVGTTTFRPFYTPVSFGALTGASRGRHFQPVRRSPLHGWAKKNGAVFVETGLWYRSSWFPRTGETSWRESVDREVLNIRQNAGICDVSTLGKIEVFGKDAAAFLDRVYCNGFAKLPVGRARYGIMLREDGMIYDDGTTSRFGEDHFFMTTTTALAAGVLTHLEFCAQTLWPALDVRFASSTDQWAQMAVAGPKSRAILSEIVDEDISDAAFPFMSARIVSLFGGALEGRLFRISFSGELAYELAVPAGYGESVADRIIQAGEEHGICPYGAEALGVMRIEKGHVTHAEINGTVTPGDLGFARMVSATKPDFVGKAMLAREGLQARERLRLVGVKPLDPAMSFRTGSHILAEHSAATLENDQGYVTSSAFSPSLGHTIGLALVKRGPERIGEKVVVWNGLRNEFTEAALCSPVFIDPDNEKLHA
;
A
#
# COMPACT_ATOMS: atom_id res chain seq x y z
N GLY A 1 15.60 6.71 19.75
CA GLY A 1 14.82 5.91 18.79
C GLY A 1 13.49 6.59 18.67
N GLY A 2 12.95 6.73 17.45
CA GLY A 2 11.81 7.60 17.15
C GLY A 2 10.44 7.14 17.65
N ARG A 3 10.34 6.46 18.79
CA ARG A 3 9.09 5.94 19.36
C ARG A 3 8.19 7.08 19.84
N THR A 4 7.44 7.66 18.92
CA THR A 4 6.49 8.74 19.17
C THR A 4 5.25 8.53 18.32
N GLU A 5 4.07 8.64 18.94
CA GLU A 5 2.79 8.65 18.23
C GLU A 5 2.12 10.00 18.37
N ALA A 6 1.74 10.57 17.22
CA ALA A 6 1.04 11.84 17.14
C ALA A 6 -0.47 11.61 17.11
N ASN A 7 -1.23 12.53 17.69
CA ASN A 7 -2.70 12.56 17.64
C ASN A 7 -3.39 11.28 18.16
N THR A 8 -2.76 10.62 19.13
CA THR A 8 -3.31 9.41 19.73
C THR A 8 -4.51 9.74 20.61
N ARG A 9 -5.57 8.93 20.52
CA ARG A 9 -6.75 9.05 21.39
C ARG A 9 -6.34 8.66 22.82
N ALA A 10 -6.31 9.63 23.73
CA ALA A 10 -5.82 9.42 25.09
C ALA A 10 -6.55 8.30 25.85
N THR A 11 -7.86 8.16 25.64
CA THR A 11 -8.70 7.11 26.25
C THR A 11 -8.38 5.69 25.76
N MET A 12 -7.56 5.55 24.72
CA MET A 12 -7.16 4.25 24.16
C MET A 12 -5.72 3.85 24.52
N ILE A 13 -5.02 4.69 25.30
CA ILE A 13 -3.64 4.46 25.73
C ILE A 13 -3.63 4.15 27.21
N GLU A 14 -3.11 2.99 27.53
CA GLU A 14 -2.90 2.59 28.92
C GLU A 14 -1.70 3.30 29.51
N LEU A 15 -1.85 3.72 30.76
CA LEU A 15 -0.76 4.31 31.51
C LEU A 15 0.24 3.22 31.87
N HIS A 16 1.51 3.51 31.64
CA HIS A 16 2.63 2.72 32.12
C HIS A 16 3.71 3.66 32.64
N ASP A 17 4.62 3.14 33.47
CA ASP A 17 5.72 3.93 33.99
C ASP A 17 6.59 4.51 32.86
N GLY A 18 7.04 5.74 33.03
CA GLY A 18 7.82 6.47 32.03
C GLY A 18 7.06 6.97 30.78
N LEU A 19 5.72 6.82 30.71
CA LEU A 19 4.93 7.40 29.61
C LEU A 19 5.04 8.93 29.62
N VAL A 20 5.48 9.51 28.48
CA VAL A 20 5.59 10.96 28.31
C VAL A 20 4.51 11.46 27.35
N ALA A 21 3.48 12.11 27.89
CA ALA A 21 2.48 12.80 27.11
C ALA A 21 2.85 14.28 26.90
N ARG A 22 2.59 14.81 25.70
CA ARG A 22 2.81 16.23 25.39
C ARG A 22 1.54 16.82 24.78
N SER A 23 1.00 17.86 25.43
CA SER A 23 -0.09 18.67 24.88
C SER A 23 0.31 19.29 23.55
N GLN A 24 -0.59 19.30 22.57
CA GLN A 24 -0.38 19.96 21.29
C GLN A 24 -0.87 21.42 21.35
N ASN A 25 -0.32 22.27 20.48
CA ASN A 25 -0.84 23.62 20.15
C ASN A 25 -1.15 24.54 21.35
N ARG A 26 -0.21 24.63 22.31
CA ARG A 26 -0.22 25.62 23.40
C ARG A 26 1.01 26.49 23.40
N TRP A 27 0.90 27.77 23.79
CA TRP A 27 2.09 28.59 24.00
C TRP A 27 1.95 29.67 25.10
N PRO A 28 2.92 29.79 26.04
CA PRO A 28 4.06 28.91 26.23
C PRO A 28 3.70 27.60 26.90
N SER A 29 2.57 27.45 27.60
CA SER A 29 2.18 26.22 28.31
C SER A 29 0.66 25.99 28.32
N LEU A 30 0.19 24.77 28.64
CA LEU A 30 -1.26 24.53 28.80
C LEU A 30 -1.85 25.38 29.95
N GLY A 31 -1.08 25.62 31.00
CA GLY A 31 -1.49 26.46 32.13
C GLY A 31 -1.46 27.96 31.84
N PHE A 32 -0.80 28.40 30.78
CA PHE A 32 -0.69 29.79 30.37
C PHE A 32 -0.53 29.82 28.86
N ASP A 33 -1.67 29.89 28.17
CA ASP A 33 -1.75 29.92 26.72
C ASP A 33 -2.16 31.31 26.24
N ILE A 34 -1.24 32.00 25.57
CA ILE A 34 -1.47 33.34 25.01
C ILE A 34 -2.47 33.27 23.85
N GLY A 35 -2.58 32.12 23.17
CA GLY A 35 -3.60 31.86 22.16
C GLY A 35 -5.03 32.03 22.68
N ALA A 36 -5.26 31.91 23.99
CA ALA A 36 -6.57 32.10 24.61
C ALA A 36 -7.17 33.51 24.37
N VAL A 37 -6.31 34.52 24.14
CA VAL A 37 -6.74 35.89 23.80
C VAL A 37 -7.56 35.92 22.50
N ASN A 38 -7.34 34.99 21.57
CA ASN A 38 -8.13 34.87 20.34
C ASN A 38 -9.62 34.64 20.61
N SER A 39 -9.99 34.14 21.81
CA SER A 39 -11.39 34.00 22.20
C SER A 39 -12.12 35.35 22.28
N LEU A 40 -11.41 36.45 22.56
CA LEU A 40 -11.99 37.81 22.61
C LEU A 40 -12.35 38.36 21.23
N ILE A 41 -11.65 37.91 20.18
CA ILE A 41 -11.88 38.30 18.77
C ILE A 41 -12.63 37.22 17.97
N SER A 42 -13.02 36.12 18.61
CA SER A 42 -13.70 34.99 17.97
C SER A 42 -14.97 35.31 17.16
N PRO A 43 -15.77 36.37 17.46
CA PRO A 43 -16.89 36.75 16.59
C PRO A 43 -16.50 37.13 15.16
N PHE A 44 -15.23 37.47 14.91
CA PHE A 44 -14.71 37.84 13.59
C PHE A 44 -14.04 36.68 12.84
N LEU A 45 -13.90 35.51 13.48
CA LEU A 45 -13.22 34.31 12.95
C LEU A 45 -14.23 33.20 12.68
N SER A 46 -15.19 33.43 11.79
CA SER A 46 -16.21 32.42 11.44
C SER A 46 -15.64 31.28 10.60
N ALA A 47 -16.34 30.15 10.54
CA ALA A 47 -16.06 29.10 9.55
C ALA A 47 -15.90 29.71 8.13
N GLY A 48 -14.86 29.29 7.42
CA GLY A 48 -14.51 29.79 6.09
C GLY A 48 -13.77 31.14 6.04
N PHE A 49 -13.52 31.82 7.16
CA PHE A 49 -12.85 33.13 7.20
C PHE A 49 -11.46 33.13 6.56
N TYR A 50 -10.67 32.07 6.79
CA TYR A 50 -9.31 31.99 6.24
C TYR A 50 -9.28 31.76 4.72
N TYR A 51 -10.22 30.98 4.17
CA TYR A 51 -10.37 30.83 2.72
C TYR A 51 -10.74 32.16 2.06
N LYS A 52 -11.52 33.00 2.74
CA LYS A 52 -11.96 34.30 2.22
C LYS A 52 -10.89 35.40 2.34
N THR A 53 -9.95 35.27 3.29
CA THR A 53 -9.05 36.39 3.67
C THR A 53 -7.57 36.10 3.41
N PHE A 54 -7.10 34.86 3.52
CA PHE A 54 -5.66 34.54 3.56
C PHE A 54 -5.11 33.78 2.34
N MET A 55 -5.93 33.47 1.32
CA MET A 55 -5.46 32.75 0.13
C MET A 55 -4.69 33.63 -0.88
N TRP A 56 -4.70 34.95 -0.70
CA TRP A 56 -4.10 35.87 -1.66
C TRP A 56 -3.24 36.95 -0.96
N PRO A 57 -2.05 37.29 -1.51
CA PRO A 57 -1.31 36.63 -2.60
C PRO A 57 -0.67 35.29 -2.19
N ALA A 58 -0.42 34.38 -3.14
CA ALA A 58 0.14 33.04 -2.89
C ALA A 58 1.44 33.05 -2.07
N ALA A 59 2.32 34.02 -2.30
CA ALA A 59 3.57 34.14 -1.55
C ALA A 59 3.36 34.43 -0.05
N LEU A 60 2.30 35.14 0.33
CA LEU A 60 1.97 35.36 1.75
C LEU A 60 1.34 34.14 2.39
N TRP A 61 0.57 33.35 1.63
CA TRP A 61 0.09 32.05 2.09
C TRP A 61 1.26 31.14 2.46
N GLU A 62 2.18 30.89 1.53
CA GLU A 62 3.31 29.97 1.74
C GLU A 62 4.26 30.44 2.85
N LYS A 63 4.57 31.75 2.89
CA LYS A 63 5.65 32.26 3.76
C LYS A 63 5.18 32.77 5.13
N LEU A 64 3.92 33.16 5.28
CA LEU A 64 3.42 33.82 6.49
C LEU A 64 2.19 33.12 7.07
N TYR A 65 1.10 33.00 6.31
CA TYR A 65 -0.17 32.52 6.84
C TYR A 65 -0.14 31.01 7.11
N GLU A 66 0.31 30.20 6.16
CA GLU A 66 0.34 28.74 6.31
C GLU A 66 1.24 28.29 7.47
N PRO A 67 2.48 28.79 7.65
CA PRO A 67 3.31 28.39 8.79
C PRO A 67 2.69 28.76 10.14
N LEU A 68 2.08 29.94 10.25
CA LEU A 68 1.42 30.40 11.49
C LEU A 68 0.14 29.60 11.78
N ILE A 69 -0.70 29.40 10.76
CA ILE A 69 -1.95 28.63 10.88
C ILE A 69 -1.62 27.17 11.20
N ARG A 70 -0.64 26.54 10.54
CA ARG A 70 -0.24 25.15 10.84
C ARG A 70 0.33 24.98 12.25
N LYS A 71 1.00 26.01 12.78
CA LYS A 71 1.50 26.01 14.18
C LYS A 71 0.36 26.16 15.20
N ALA A 72 -0.74 26.79 14.81
CA ALA A 72 -1.93 26.95 15.64
C ALA A 72 -2.95 25.80 15.46
N ALA A 73 -2.98 25.15 14.29
CA ALA A 73 -3.86 24.05 13.96
C ALA A 73 -3.47 22.79 14.75
N GLY A 74 -4.49 22.08 15.25
CA GLY A 74 -4.53 20.85 16.07
C GLY A 74 -3.61 19.65 15.72
N LEU A 75 -2.51 19.80 14.99
CA LEU A 75 -1.76 18.71 14.36
C LEU A 75 -0.53 18.29 15.16
N GLY A 76 -0.46 17.00 15.50
CA GLY A 76 0.72 16.39 16.09
C GLY A 76 1.91 16.29 15.14
N LYS A 77 3.10 16.07 15.70
CA LYS A 77 4.37 16.03 14.97
C LYS A 77 4.90 14.62 14.88
N ALA A 78 5.26 14.17 13.68
CA ALA A 78 6.02 12.94 13.48
C ALA A 78 7.50 13.15 13.81
N SER A 79 8.19 12.09 14.22
CA SER A 79 9.64 12.08 14.40
C SER A 79 10.37 12.00 13.06
N TYR A 80 11.56 12.60 12.96
CA TYR A 80 12.50 12.39 11.85
C TYR A 80 13.44 11.20 12.11
N GLU A 81 13.45 10.63 13.32
CA GLU A 81 14.18 9.41 13.62
C GLU A 81 13.47 8.19 13.03
N PRO A 82 14.21 7.16 12.56
CA PRO A 82 13.61 5.90 12.13
C PRO A 82 12.80 5.24 13.25
N ASP A 83 11.69 4.63 12.86
CA ASP A 83 10.90 3.76 13.74
C ASP A 83 11.72 2.50 14.09
N PRO A 84 12.07 2.30 15.38
CA PRO A 84 12.88 1.15 15.78
C PRO A 84 12.09 -0.15 15.88
N ASP A 85 10.76 -0.10 15.83
CA ASP A 85 9.91 -1.23 16.19
C ASP A 85 9.63 -2.18 15.02
N SER A 86 9.23 -3.41 15.35
CA SER A 86 8.91 -4.45 14.37
C SER A 86 7.40 -4.68 14.28
N TYR A 87 6.93 -5.13 13.12
CA TYR A 87 5.52 -5.30 12.81
C TYR A 87 5.29 -6.62 12.09
N GLU A 88 4.13 -7.23 12.31
CA GLU A 88 3.79 -8.55 11.75
C GLU A 88 2.47 -8.51 10.97
N LYS A 89 2.35 -9.36 9.96
CA LYS A 89 1.08 -9.71 9.30
C LYS A 89 0.73 -11.16 9.59
N ARG A 90 -0.54 -11.44 9.91
CA ARG A 90 -1.07 -12.79 10.12
C ARG A 90 -2.34 -13.03 9.33
N TRP A 91 -2.55 -14.29 8.97
CA TRP A 91 -3.74 -14.75 8.25
C TRP A 91 -4.46 -15.79 9.11
N ALA A 92 -5.77 -15.64 9.27
CA ALA A 92 -6.59 -16.53 10.06
C ALA A 92 -7.90 -16.87 9.34
N HIS A 93 -8.43 -18.06 9.64
CA HIS A 93 -9.75 -18.50 9.20
C HIS A 93 -10.58 -18.91 10.42
N CYS A 94 -11.87 -18.60 10.41
CA CYS A 94 -12.80 -19.00 11.46
C CYS A 94 -14.18 -19.34 10.87
N ASP A 95 -14.96 -20.12 11.62
CA ASP A 95 -16.36 -20.38 11.29
C ASP A 95 -17.22 -19.18 11.73
N LEU A 96 -16.91 -18.58 12.88
CA LEU A 96 -17.55 -17.35 13.35
C LEU A 96 -16.50 -16.31 13.82
N LEU A 97 -16.54 -15.11 13.23
CA LEU A 97 -15.88 -13.93 13.79
C LEU A 97 -16.90 -13.15 14.63
N VAL A 98 -16.55 -12.83 15.87
CA VAL A 98 -17.34 -11.93 16.72
C VAL A 98 -16.54 -10.65 16.92
N VAL A 99 -17.14 -9.52 16.55
CA VAL A 99 -16.52 -8.19 16.63
C VAL A 99 -17.16 -7.41 17.78
N GLY A 100 -16.38 -7.15 18.82
CA GLY A 100 -16.82 -6.56 20.08
C GLY A 100 -17.10 -7.63 21.13
N ALA A 101 -16.55 -7.46 22.33
CA ALA A 101 -16.66 -8.37 23.48
C ALA A 101 -17.50 -7.77 24.61
N GLY A 102 -18.52 -6.98 24.28
CA GLY A 102 -19.61 -6.64 25.21
C GLY A 102 -20.54 -7.84 25.46
N PRO A 103 -21.66 -7.63 26.18
CA PRO A 103 -22.60 -8.71 26.54
C PRO A 103 -23.02 -9.56 25.33
N ALA A 104 -23.48 -8.91 24.25
CA ALA A 104 -23.90 -9.62 23.03
C ALA A 104 -22.77 -10.43 22.38
N GLY A 105 -21.54 -9.89 22.36
CA GLY A 105 -20.39 -10.55 21.76
C GLY A 105 -19.93 -11.76 22.55
N LEU A 106 -19.86 -11.64 23.88
CA LEU A 106 -19.50 -12.75 24.76
C LEU A 106 -20.54 -13.87 24.68
N ALA A 107 -21.84 -13.54 24.69
CA ALA A 107 -22.91 -14.51 24.52
C ALA A 107 -22.86 -15.22 23.15
N ALA A 108 -22.56 -14.48 22.08
CA ALA A 108 -22.36 -15.04 20.75
C ALA A 108 -21.16 -16.00 20.71
N ALA A 109 -20.03 -15.60 21.30
CA ALA A 109 -18.81 -16.41 21.35
C ALA A 109 -19.02 -17.69 22.17
N LEU A 110 -19.70 -17.63 23.32
CA LEU A 110 -20.03 -18.79 24.15
C LEU A 110 -20.93 -19.76 23.40
N THR A 111 -22.00 -19.24 22.79
CA THR A 111 -22.94 -20.04 21.98
C THR A 111 -22.19 -20.80 20.88
N ALA A 112 -21.31 -20.11 20.16
CA ALA A 112 -20.57 -20.71 19.06
C ALA A 112 -19.43 -21.64 19.51
N GLY A 113 -18.74 -21.28 20.58
CA GLY A 113 -17.69 -22.07 21.19
C GLY A 113 -18.22 -23.41 21.71
N ARG A 114 -19.34 -23.40 22.46
CA ARG A 114 -20.03 -24.60 22.95
C ARG A 114 -20.51 -25.52 21.82
N ALA A 115 -20.86 -24.96 20.67
CA ALA A 115 -21.24 -25.72 19.48
C ALA A 115 -20.04 -26.32 18.71
N GLY A 116 -18.80 -26.08 19.16
CA GLY A 116 -17.57 -26.61 18.54
C GLY A 116 -17.10 -25.83 17.31
N ALA A 117 -17.66 -24.65 17.03
CA ALA A 117 -17.23 -23.82 15.90
C ALA A 117 -15.85 -23.19 16.18
N ARG A 118 -15.03 -22.95 15.14
CA ARG A 118 -13.81 -22.15 15.33
C ARG A 118 -14.20 -20.68 15.45
N VAL A 119 -14.01 -20.10 16.62
CA VAL A 119 -14.42 -18.73 16.94
C VAL A 119 -13.20 -17.84 17.10
N ILE A 120 -13.26 -16.64 16.53
CA ILE A 120 -12.38 -15.53 16.91
C ILE A 120 -13.26 -14.44 17.50
N LEU A 121 -13.01 -14.07 18.76
CA LEU A 121 -13.61 -12.91 19.41
C LEU A 121 -12.56 -11.79 19.47
N ALA A 122 -12.80 -10.68 18.78
CA ALA A 122 -11.89 -9.55 18.73
C ALA A 122 -12.54 -8.28 19.28
N ASP A 123 -11.84 -7.60 20.19
CA ASP A 123 -12.31 -6.38 20.85
C ASP A 123 -11.20 -5.34 20.95
N GLU A 124 -11.54 -4.07 20.72
CA GLU A 124 -10.55 -2.98 20.75
C GLU A 124 -10.11 -2.60 22.16
N GLY A 125 -10.91 -2.92 23.17
CA GLY A 125 -10.72 -2.58 24.57
C GLY A 125 -9.46 -3.19 25.17
N PHE A 126 -9.06 -2.63 26.31
CA PHE A 126 -7.89 -3.11 27.03
C PHE A 126 -8.11 -4.48 27.68
N ALA A 127 -9.37 -4.77 28.02
CA ALA A 127 -9.87 -6.03 28.52
C ALA A 127 -11.18 -6.38 27.79
N LEU A 128 -11.51 -7.67 27.76
CA LEU A 128 -12.80 -8.13 27.24
C LEU A 128 -13.90 -7.86 28.27
N GLY A 129 -15.12 -7.59 27.82
CA GLY A 129 -16.28 -7.31 28.68
C GLY A 129 -17.15 -6.15 28.23
N GLY A 130 -16.59 -5.20 27.48
CA GLY A 130 -17.31 -4.02 27.01
C GLY A 130 -18.01 -3.30 28.17
N SER A 131 -19.33 -3.08 28.07
CA SER A 131 -20.12 -2.44 29.13
C SER A 131 -20.22 -3.25 30.43
N LEU A 132 -20.00 -4.57 30.41
CA LEU A 132 -20.02 -5.40 31.63
C LEU A 132 -18.87 -5.07 32.58
N LEU A 133 -17.81 -4.42 32.10
CA LEU A 133 -16.73 -3.89 32.95
C LEU A 133 -17.22 -2.80 33.92
N LEU A 134 -18.38 -2.19 33.64
CA LEU A 134 -18.99 -1.18 34.50
C LEU A 134 -19.95 -1.77 35.54
N GLU A 135 -20.30 -3.05 35.40
CA GLU A 135 -21.23 -3.74 36.30
C GLU A 135 -20.45 -4.40 37.44
N SER A 136 -21.07 -4.50 38.61
CA SER A 136 -20.52 -5.24 39.75
C SER A 136 -20.99 -6.69 39.73
N GLY A 137 -20.09 -7.66 39.97
CA GLY A 137 -20.44 -9.08 40.07
C GLY A 137 -19.39 -10.00 39.44
N THR A 138 -19.67 -11.32 39.40
CA THR A 138 -18.76 -12.34 38.84
C THR A 138 -19.08 -12.74 37.41
N ALA A 139 -20.26 -12.38 36.89
CA ALA A 139 -20.78 -12.90 35.63
C ALA A 139 -19.82 -12.75 34.44
N LEU A 140 -19.13 -11.61 34.32
CA LEU A 140 -18.12 -11.42 33.28
C LEU A 140 -16.95 -12.40 33.40
N GLN A 141 -16.42 -12.57 34.62
CA GLN A 141 -15.30 -13.48 34.85
C GLN A 141 -15.71 -14.92 34.55
N ASP A 142 -16.90 -15.34 34.99
CA ASP A 142 -17.44 -16.68 34.73
C ASP A 142 -17.54 -16.96 33.21
N MET A 143 -17.97 -15.97 32.42
CA MET A 143 -18.03 -16.08 30.95
C MET A 143 -16.64 -16.18 30.30
N LEU A 144 -15.67 -15.40 30.80
CA LEU A 144 -14.31 -15.39 30.26
C LEU A 144 -13.56 -16.69 30.58
N ASP A 145 -13.66 -17.17 31.82
CA ASP A 145 -13.04 -18.43 32.26
C ASP A 145 -13.54 -19.60 31.41
N GLU A 146 -14.83 -19.64 31.08
CA GLU A 146 -15.38 -20.65 30.18
C GLU A 146 -14.84 -20.51 28.75
N LEU A 147 -14.81 -19.29 28.19
CA LEU A 147 -14.29 -19.05 26.85
C LEU A 147 -12.80 -19.41 26.72
N GLU A 148 -12.00 -19.14 27.75
CA GLU A 148 -10.58 -19.53 27.81
C GLU A 148 -10.40 -21.06 27.87
N GLY A 149 -11.33 -21.76 28.51
CA GLY A 149 -11.36 -23.23 28.56
C GLY A 149 -11.72 -23.91 27.23
N LEU A 150 -12.25 -23.18 26.24
CA LEU A 150 -12.67 -23.73 24.95
C LEU A 150 -11.54 -23.67 23.91
N PRO A 151 -10.96 -24.83 23.48
CA PRO A 151 -9.77 -24.85 22.60
C PRO A 151 -10.04 -24.35 21.17
N ASN A 152 -11.31 -24.26 20.78
CA ASN A 152 -11.79 -23.77 19.49
C ASN A 152 -12.09 -22.26 19.49
N VAL A 153 -11.92 -21.58 20.62
CA VAL A 153 -12.15 -20.13 20.77
C VAL A 153 -10.80 -19.41 20.87
N ARG A 154 -10.64 -18.35 20.09
CA ARG A 154 -9.50 -17.42 20.22
C ARG A 154 -10.00 -16.06 20.69
N LEU A 155 -9.45 -15.63 21.81
CA LEU A 155 -9.72 -14.33 22.41
C LEU A 155 -8.64 -13.33 22.01
N LEU A 156 -9.04 -12.22 21.39
CA LEU A 156 -8.16 -11.15 20.91
C LEU A 156 -8.58 -9.82 21.55
N ALA A 157 -8.13 -9.57 22.78
CA ALA A 157 -8.20 -8.23 23.36
C ALA A 157 -7.25 -7.26 22.62
N ARG A 158 -7.41 -5.95 22.82
CA ARG A 158 -6.58 -4.90 22.20
C ARG A 158 -6.51 -4.98 20.68
N THR A 159 -7.53 -5.57 20.06
CA THR A 159 -7.58 -5.90 18.64
C THR A 159 -8.77 -5.22 18.00
N THR A 160 -8.50 -4.13 17.29
CA THR A 160 -9.55 -3.40 16.57
C THR A 160 -9.79 -4.05 15.22
N VAL A 161 -11.02 -4.49 14.94
CA VAL A 161 -11.42 -4.85 13.57
C VAL A 161 -11.64 -3.54 12.79
N VAL A 162 -10.76 -3.26 11.84
CA VAL A 162 -10.65 -1.95 11.18
C VAL A 162 -11.37 -1.87 9.85
N GLY A 163 -11.68 -3.00 9.21
CA GLY A 163 -12.28 -3.05 7.88
C GLY A 163 -12.99 -4.36 7.59
N TRP A 164 -14.06 -4.27 6.81
CA TRP A 164 -14.79 -5.41 6.25
C TRP A 164 -14.78 -5.27 4.73
N TYR A 165 -14.33 -6.32 4.04
CA TYR A 165 -14.11 -6.38 2.61
C TYR A 165 -14.89 -7.55 2.01
N ASP A 166 -14.80 -7.70 0.69
CA ASP A 166 -15.46 -8.77 -0.06
C ASP A 166 -15.07 -10.18 0.42
N ASP A 167 -15.94 -11.15 0.13
CA ASP A 167 -15.80 -12.55 0.54
C ASP A 167 -15.61 -12.76 2.05
N ASN A 168 -16.23 -11.86 2.84
CA ASN A 168 -16.22 -11.89 4.30
C ASN A 168 -14.79 -11.87 4.89
N VAL A 169 -13.94 -11.07 4.28
CA VAL A 169 -12.56 -10.80 4.72
C VAL A 169 -12.55 -9.57 5.63
N PHE A 170 -11.89 -9.67 6.78
CA PHE A 170 -11.75 -8.60 7.76
C PHE A 170 -10.28 -8.25 7.98
N GLY A 171 -9.99 -6.96 8.06
CA GLY A 171 -8.72 -6.45 8.56
C GLY A 171 -8.85 -6.16 10.05
N ALA A 172 -7.92 -6.60 10.87
CA ALA A 172 -7.87 -6.24 12.30
C ALA A 172 -6.44 -5.91 12.75
N VAL A 173 -6.28 -4.99 13.69
CA VAL A 173 -4.97 -4.57 14.22
C VAL A 173 -4.91 -4.86 15.70
N GLU A 174 -4.04 -5.78 16.08
CA GLU A 174 -3.73 -6.13 17.47
C GLU A 174 -2.58 -5.27 17.97
N ARG A 175 -2.80 -4.58 19.09
CA ARG A 175 -1.78 -3.80 19.81
C ARG A 175 -1.03 -4.70 20.78
N VAL A 176 -0.03 -5.39 20.26
CA VAL A 176 0.71 -6.44 20.98
C VAL A 176 1.54 -5.87 22.13
N GLN A 177 2.23 -4.74 21.94
CA GLN A 177 3.15 -4.17 22.94
C GLN A 177 3.03 -2.65 23.14
N LYS A 178 2.00 -2.00 22.59
CA LYS A 178 1.81 -0.55 22.78
C LYS A 178 1.45 -0.14 24.22
N HIS A 179 1.14 -1.10 25.06
CA HIS A 179 0.73 -0.89 26.45
C HIS A 179 1.86 -1.12 27.46
N VAL A 180 3.06 -1.52 27.00
CA VAL A 180 4.20 -1.78 27.89
C VAL A 180 5.27 -0.70 27.77
N ALA A 181 5.94 -0.40 28.88
CA ALA A 181 7.00 0.62 28.93
C ALA A 181 8.25 0.21 28.13
N LEU A 182 8.58 -1.08 28.10
CA LEU A 182 9.75 -1.64 27.44
C LEU A 182 9.33 -2.77 26.49
N PRO A 183 9.08 -2.48 25.20
CA PRO A 183 8.76 -3.51 24.21
C PRO A 183 9.92 -4.50 24.01
N ASP A 184 9.61 -5.79 23.92
CA ASP A 184 10.57 -6.83 23.54
C ASP A 184 10.92 -6.69 22.04
N PRO A 185 12.21 -6.49 21.68
CA PRO A 185 12.62 -6.33 20.29
C PRO A 185 12.39 -7.57 19.41
N HIS A 186 12.17 -8.75 20.01
CA HIS A 186 11.88 -9.99 19.28
C HIS A 186 10.39 -10.21 19.01
N ARG A 187 9.52 -9.31 19.50
CA ARG A 187 8.08 -9.34 19.28
C ARG A 187 7.63 -8.09 18.51
N PRO A 188 6.58 -8.19 17.69
CA PRO A 188 6.04 -7.01 17.03
C PRO A 188 5.38 -6.08 18.04
N VAL A 189 5.35 -4.77 17.77
CA VAL A 189 4.55 -3.83 18.56
C VAL A 189 3.07 -3.85 18.17
N GLU A 190 2.80 -4.11 16.89
CA GLU A 190 1.46 -4.32 16.34
C GLU A 190 1.45 -5.46 15.32
N ARG A 191 0.30 -6.10 15.22
CA ARG A 191 0.05 -7.17 14.25
C ARG A 191 -1.21 -6.87 13.44
N LEU A 192 -1.07 -6.88 12.12
CA LEU A 192 -2.18 -6.80 11.19
C LEU A 192 -2.69 -8.21 10.87
N TRP A 193 -3.94 -8.48 11.21
CA TRP A 193 -4.65 -9.71 10.89
C TRP A 193 -5.48 -9.54 9.62
N ARG A 194 -5.39 -10.50 8.71
CA ARG A 194 -6.39 -10.77 7.68
C ARG A 194 -7.19 -12.00 8.12
N ILE A 195 -8.45 -11.78 8.49
CA ILE A 195 -9.34 -12.82 9.00
C ILE A 195 -10.38 -13.14 7.93
N ILE A 196 -10.51 -14.41 7.55
CA ILE A 196 -11.54 -14.89 6.63
C ILE A 196 -12.56 -15.68 7.46
N ALA A 197 -13.80 -15.18 7.52
CA ALA A 197 -14.84 -15.74 8.38
C ALA A 197 -15.98 -16.32 7.54
N LYS A 198 -16.50 -17.51 7.88
CA LYS A 198 -17.71 -18.01 7.19
C LYS A 198 -18.95 -17.18 7.56
N GLN A 199 -19.05 -16.79 8.83
CA GLN A 199 -20.07 -15.89 9.35
C GLN A 199 -19.46 -14.89 10.32
N THR A 200 -20.11 -13.75 10.51
CA THR A 200 -19.67 -12.71 11.44
C THR A 200 -20.84 -12.17 12.25
N ILE A 201 -20.62 -11.94 13.54
CA ILE A 201 -21.49 -11.15 14.42
C ILE A 201 -20.80 -9.82 14.72
N LEU A 202 -21.45 -8.72 14.33
CA LEU A 202 -21.07 -7.36 14.70
C LEU A 202 -21.78 -6.98 16.00
N ALA A 203 -21.06 -7.13 17.12
CA ALA A 203 -21.49 -6.78 18.47
C ALA A 203 -20.70 -5.56 19.00
N SER A 204 -20.52 -4.56 18.13
CA SER A 204 -19.66 -3.39 18.35
C SER A 204 -20.20 -2.38 19.37
N GLY A 205 -21.42 -2.55 19.86
CA GLY A 205 -22.04 -1.65 20.84
C GLY A 205 -22.57 -0.33 20.23
N ALA A 206 -22.67 0.70 21.07
CA ALA A 206 -23.13 2.03 20.70
C ALA A 206 -22.26 3.12 21.37
N GLU A 207 -22.08 4.26 20.71
CA GLU A 207 -21.37 5.43 21.21
C GLU A 207 -22.33 6.39 21.91
N GLU A 208 -21.96 6.89 23.08
CA GLU A 208 -22.75 7.89 23.79
C GLU A 208 -22.65 9.24 23.06
N ARG A 209 -23.80 9.91 22.85
CA ARG A 209 -23.90 11.21 22.19
C ARG A 209 -23.72 12.35 23.18
N PRO A 210 -22.87 13.35 22.89
CA PRO A 210 -22.81 14.56 23.71
C PRO A 210 -24.09 15.40 23.56
N LEU A 211 -24.29 16.35 24.49
CA LEU A 211 -25.29 17.41 24.36
C LEU A 211 -24.60 18.73 23.96
N VAL A 212 -25.21 19.46 23.02
CA VAL A 212 -24.67 20.74 22.53
C VAL A 212 -25.27 21.91 23.32
N PHE A 213 -24.49 22.49 24.22
CA PHE A 213 -24.86 23.63 25.07
C PHE A 213 -23.66 24.57 25.28
N GLY A 214 -23.88 25.76 25.86
CA GLY A 214 -22.78 26.72 26.02
C GLY A 214 -21.74 26.26 27.04
N GLY A 215 -20.45 26.30 26.68
CA GLY A 215 -19.35 25.87 27.55
C GLY A 215 -19.21 24.35 27.69
N ASN A 216 -19.73 23.57 26.73
CA ASN A 216 -19.68 22.11 26.76
C ASN A 216 -18.30 21.50 26.47
N ASP A 217 -17.27 22.32 26.25
CA ASP A 217 -15.85 21.96 26.08
C ASP A 217 -15.00 22.22 27.34
N ILE A 218 -15.58 22.85 28.37
CA ILE A 218 -14.83 23.26 29.56
C ILE A 218 -14.28 22.02 30.28
N PRO A 219 -13.00 22.02 30.70
CA PRO A 219 -12.44 20.91 31.48
C PRO A 219 -13.28 20.59 32.73
N GLY A 220 -13.71 19.34 32.85
CA GLY A 220 -14.67 18.87 33.86
C GLY A 220 -16.03 18.48 33.26
N VAL A 221 -16.35 18.94 32.04
CA VAL A 221 -17.48 18.41 31.26
C VAL A 221 -17.05 17.13 30.57
N MET A 222 -17.75 16.02 30.81
CA MET A 222 -17.43 14.71 30.28
C MET A 222 -18.70 13.92 29.94
N MET A 223 -18.59 12.97 29.02
CA MET A 223 -19.64 11.98 28.78
C MET A 223 -19.94 11.17 30.06
N ALA A 224 -21.21 10.91 30.35
CA ALA A 224 -21.61 10.24 31.58
C ALA A 224 -21.11 8.78 31.65
N GLY A 225 -21.14 8.07 30.52
CA GLY A 225 -20.56 6.74 30.39
C GLY A 225 -19.04 6.75 30.52
N ALA A 226 -18.36 7.78 30.01
CA ALA A 226 -16.91 7.93 30.19
C ALA A 226 -16.54 8.18 31.66
N MET A 227 -17.30 9.02 32.36
CA MET A 227 -17.11 9.28 33.79
C MET A 227 -17.33 8.01 34.63
N HIS A 228 -18.36 7.23 34.29
CA HIS A 228 -18.59 5.93 34.92
C HIS A 228 -17.45 4.95 34.62
N SER A 229 -16.93 4.93 33.40
CA SER A 229 -15.76 4.12 33.05
C SER A 229 -14.53 4.48 33.89
N TYR A 230 -14.20 5.77 34.01
CA TYR A 230 -13.11 6.24 34.89
C TYR A 230 -13.26 5.77 36.33
N LEU A 231 -14.48 5.78 36.84
CA LEU A 231 -14.79 5.34 38.19
C LEU A 231 -14.60 3.82 38.33
N SER A 232 -15.26 3.02 37.51
CA SER A 232 -15.34 1.57 37.68
C SER A 232 -14.07 0.84 37.22
N CYS A 233 -13.45 1.30 36.13
CA CYS A 233 -12.30 0.62 35.51
C CYS A 233 -10.95 1.14 36.02
N GLN A 234 -10.87 2.42 36.43
CA GLN A 234 -9.61 3.04 36.85
C GLN A 234 -9.64 3.55 38.30
N ALA A 235 -10.75 3.40 39.03
CA ALA A 235 -10.92 3.94 40.39
C ALA A 235 -10.66 5.45 40.48
N VAL A 236 -11.01 6.21 39.44
CA VAL A 236 -10.85 7.67 39.36
C VAL A 236 -12.21 8.36 39.37
N GLY A 237 -12.46 9.22 40.36
CA GLY A 237 -13.58 10.16 40.34
C GLY A 237 -13.19 11.45 39.61
N PRO A 238 -13.73 11.73 38.40
CA PRO A 238 -13.25 12.87 37.60
C PRO A 238 -13.61 14.27 38.18
N GLY A 239 -14.51 14.33 39.16
CA GLY A 239 -14.81 15.54 39.94
C GLY A 239 -15.25 15.18 41.36
N ALA A 240 -15.04 16.10 42.30
CA ALA A 240 -15.43 15.91 43.69
C ALA A 240 -16.92 16.24 43.90
N ARG A 241 -17.47 17.19 43.14
CA ARG A 241 -18.87 17.62 43.18
C ARG A 241 -19.44 17.68 41.76
N THR A 242 -20.16 16.62 41.39
CA THR A 242 -20.62 16.37 40.02
C THR A 242 -22.09 16.71 39.85
N VAL A 243 -22.44 17.34 38.73
CA VAL A 243 -23.83 17.40 38.24
C VAL A 243 -24.00 16.41 37.10
N VAL A 244 -25.13 15.72 37.02
CA VAL A 244 -25.47 14.85 35.89
C VAL A 244 -26.52 15.53 35.04
N PHE A 245 -26.26 15.73 33.75
CA PHE A 245 -27.21 16.26 32.78
C PHE A 245 -27.56 15.20 31.73
N THR A 246 -28.83 14.80 31.69
CA THR A 246 -29.25 13.64 30.89
C THR A 246 -30.53 13.89 30.09
N SER A 247 -30.65 13.14 28.99
CA SER A 247 -31.89 12.97 28.22
C SER A 247 -32.45 11.54 28.30
N ASN A 248 -31.81 10.65 29.05
CA ASN A 248 -32.15 9.22 29.11
C ASN A 248 -31.72 8.57 30.44
N ALA A 249 -32.04 7.28 30.61
CA ALA A 249 -31.78 6.52 31.83
C ALA A 249 -30.30 6.36 32.21
N SER A 250 -29.38 6.47 31.24
CA SER A 250 -27.94 6.25 31.49
C SER A 250 -27.36 7.23 32.51
N GLY A 251 -27.87 8.47 32.54
CA GLY A 251 -27.47 9.45 33.53
C GLY A 251 -27.75 9.01 34.98
N TYR A 252 -28.87 8.32 35.21
CA TYR A 252 -29.23 7.81 36.53
C TYR A 252 -28.27 6.70 36.98
N ARG A 253 -27.84 5.84 36.05
CA ARG A 253 -26.83 4.81 36.33
C ARG A 253 -25.50 5.43 36.73
N THR A 254 -25.03 6.45 36.01
CA THR A 254 -23.80 7.17 36.39
C THR A 254 -23.97 7.87 37.75
N ALA A 255 -25.10 8.53 38.00
CA ALA A 255 -25.36 9.18 39.30
C ALA A 255 -25.32 8.17 40.45
N ALA A 256 -25.96 7.01 40.30
CA ALA A 256 -25.97 5.95 41.31
C ALA A 256 -24.56 5.42 41.57
N ALA A 257 -23.77 5.19 40.52
CA ALA A 257 -22.39 4.73 40.65
C ALA A 257 -21.50 5.74 41.39
N LEU A 258 -21.62 7.03 41.06
CA LEU A 258 -20.89 8.10 41.75
C LEU A 258 -21.27 8.16 43.24
N GLU A 259 -22.56 8.09 43.58
CA GLU A 259 -23.00 8.09 44.98
C GLU A 259 -22.54 6.85 45.74
N ALA A 260 -22.56 5.67 45.09
CA ALA A 260 -22.10 4.41 45.68
C ALA A 260 -20.59 4.43 45.97
N ALA A 261 -19.80 5.12 45.14
CA ALA A 261 -18.38 5.38 45.38
C ALA A 261 -18.11 6.50 46.40
N GLY A 262 -19.16 7.11 46.96
CA GLY A 262 -19.04 8.16 47.98
C GLY A 262 -18.76 9.57 47.44
N LEU A 263 -18.91 9.80 46.13
CA LEU A 263 -18.76 11.12 45.53
C LEU A 263 -20.03 11.97 45.70
N ASP A 264 -19.87 13.30 45.73
CA ASP A 264 -20.97 14.24 45.88
C ASP A 264 -21.64 14.52 44.54
N VAL A 265 -22.90 14.11 44.40
CA VAL A 265 -23.74 14.40 43.23
C VAL A 265 -24.67 15.56 43.58
N ALA A 266 -24.33 16.74 43.08
CA ALA A 266 -24.99 18.00 43.43
C ALA A 266 -26.43 18.09 42.93
N ALA A 267 -26.72 17.54 41.74
CA ALA A 267 -28.05 17.44 41.15
C ALA A 267 -28.04 16.51 39.93
N ILE A 268 -29.21 15.91 39.65
CA ILE A 268 -29.53 15.28 38.38
C ILE A 268 -30.47 16.22 37.62
N ILE A 269 -30.03 16.69 36.46
CA ILE A 269 -30.79 17.53 35.54
C ILE A 269 -31.31 16.63 34.42
N ASP A 270 -32.60 16.35 34.42
CA ASP A 270 -33.24 15.56 33.37
C ASP A 270 -34.06 16.48 32.45
N SER A 271 -33.71 16.47 31.17
CA SER A 271 -34.40 17.26 30.14
C SER A 271 -35.81 16.75 29.82
N ARG A 272 -36.17 15.52 30.22
CA ARG A 272 -37.49 14.93 30.05
C ARG A 272 -38.47 15.48 31.09
N ALA A 273 -39.73 15.68 30.69
CA ALA A 273 -40.77 16.17 31.60
C ALA A 273 -41.07 15.19 32.75
N ALA A 274 -41.06 13.90 32.44
CA ALA A 274 -41.07 12.81 33.41
C ALA A 274 -39.73 12.07 33.28
N GLY A 275 -38.97 12.05 34.37
CA GLY A 275 -37.74 11.28 34.50
C GLY A 275 -38.00 9.86 34.98
N ASP A 276 -36.94 9.08 35.13
CA ASP A 276 -37.03 7.73 35.70
C ASP A 276 -37.14 7.82 37.23
N ALA A 277 -37.59 6.74 37.88
CA ALA A 277 -37.64 6.69 39.34
C ALA A 277 -36.22 6.79 39.92
N TRP A 278 -36.01 7.73 40.84
CA TRP A 278 -34.71 7.98 41.48
C TRP A 278 -34.82 7.82 43.00
N SER A 279 -33.99 6.97 43.57
CA SER A 279 -33.93 6.65 45.00
C SER A 279 -32.63 7.09 45.69
N GLY A 280 -31.71 7.71 44.95
CA GLY A 280 -30.45 8.22 45.50
C GLY A 280 -30.61 9.56 46.21
N ARG A 281 -29.48 10.11 46.70
CA ARG A 281 -29.45 11.32 47.54
C ARG A 281 -29.55 12.61 46.73
N ALA A 282 -29.09 12.61 45.48
CA ALA A 282 -29.02 13.78 44.63
C ALA A 282 -30.44 14.35 44.36
N PRO A 283 -30.60 15.68 44.40
CA PRO A 283 -31.83 16.31 43.95
C PRO A 283 -32.09 16.04 42.46
N LEU A 284 -33.30 15.58 42.12
CA LEU A 284 -33.74 15.37 40.74
C LEU A 284 -34.55 16.57 40.24
N LEU A 285 -34.08 17.20 39.16
CA LEU A 285 -34.71 18.32 38.47
C LEU A 285 -35.17 17.88 37.07
N THR A 286 -36.44 17.46 36.94
CA THR A 286 -37.04 17.08 35.65
C THR A 286 -37.48 18.30 34.84
N GLY A 287 -37.66 18.13 33.53
CA GLY A 287 -37.96 19.20 32.57
C GLY A 287 -36.91 20.30 32.51
N SER A 288 -35.73 20.06 33.08
CA SER A 288 -34.69 21.07 33.32
C SER A 288 -33.50 20.88 32.39
N ARG A 289 -32.76 21.95 32.10
CA ARG A 289 -31.68 21.93 31.11
C ARG A 289 -30.47 22.73 31.58
N VAL A 290 -29.27 22.22 31.37
CA VAL A 290 -28.06 23.04 31.50
C VAL A 290 -28.01 23.99 30.30
N ARG A 291 -28.07 25.30 30.55
CA ARG A 291 -27.95 26.32 29.49
C ARG A 291 -26.50 26.61 29.17
N ASP A 292 -25.73 26.96 30.20
CA ASP A 292 -24.33 27.33 30.06
C ASP A 292 -23.52 26.73 31.22
N ALA A 293 -22.36 26.19 30.90
CA ALA A 293 -21.32 25.84 31.84
C ALA A 293 -20.30 26.98 31.94
N HIS A 294 -19.83 27.26 33.15
CA HIS A 294 -18.92 28.36 33.43
C HIS A 294 -17.67 27.88 34.15
N GLY A 295 -16.53 28.28 33.60
CA GLY A 295 -15.22 27.83 34.04
C GLY A 295 -14.11 28.38 33.17
N GLY A 296 -12.87 28.02 33.52
CA GLY A 296 -11.68 28.33 32.72
C GLY A 296 -10.84 27.06 32.61
N LYS A 297 -9.83 26.92 33.48
CA LYS A 297 -9.05 25.68 33.61
C LYS A 297 -9.81 24.49 34.18
N ARG A 298 -10.98 24.75 34.78
CA ARG A 298 -11.92 23.77 35.31
C ARG A 298 -13.32 24.38 35.35
N LEU A 299 -14.34 23.52 35.36
CA LEU A 299 -15.72 23.88 35.66
C LEU A 299 -15.83 24.46 37.08
N ARG A 300 -16.72 25.44 37.25
CA ARG A 300 -17.00 26.07 38.57
C ARG A 300 -18.49 26.07 38.91
N TYR A 301 -19.34 26.36 37.92
CA TYR A 301 -20.78 26.35 38.11
C TYR A 301 -21.52 26.19 36.79
N LEU A 302 -22.80 25.85 36.89
CA LEU A 302 -23.74 25.67 35.78
C LEU A 302 -24.91 26.65 35.94
N ALA A 303 -25.35 27.23 34.82
CA ALA A 303 -26.62 27.93 34.70
C ALA A 303 -27.68 26.92 34.23
N VAL A 304 -28.63 26.58 35.11
CA VAL A 304 -29.63 25.54 34.90
C VAL A 304 -31.02 26.13 34.78
N GLU A 305 -31.64 25.94 33.63
CA GLU A 305 -33.02 26.32 33.36
C GLU A 305 -33.95 25.28 33.96
N THR A 306 -34.74 25.70 34.93
CA THR A 306 -35.76 24.88 35.58
C THR A 306 -37.15 25.45 35.26
N ASN A 307 -38.20 24.70 35.59
CA ASN A 307 -39.58 25.19 35.51
C ASN A 307 -39.82 26.45 36.36
N SER A 308 -38.98 26.70 37.37
CA SER A 308 -39.05 27.87 38.27
C SER A 308 -38.20 29.06 37.81
N GLY A 309 -37.48 28.93 36.68
CA GLY A 309 -36.57 29.94 36.15
C GLY A 309 -35.10 29.50 36.20
N MET A 310 -34.20 30.47 36.08
CA MET A 310 -32.76 30.24 36.00
C MET A 310 -32.13 30.05 37.38
N GLN A 311 -31.41 28.94 37.58
CA GLN A 311 -30.70 28.64 38.82
C GLN A 311 -29.20 28.48 38.55
N ARG A 312 -28.37 28.77 39.56
CA ARG A 312 -26.93 28.52 39.55
C ARG A 312 -26.61 27.33 40.45
N ILE A 313 -25.93 26.32 39.92
CA ILE A 313 -25.47 25.15 40.68
C ILE A 313 -23.94 25.09 40.63
N GLU A 314 -23.29 25.05 41.78
CA GLU A 314 -21.83 24.90 41.86
C GLU A 314 -21.42 23.44 41.71
N ALA A 315 -20.44 23.21 40.83
CA ALA A 315 -19.94 21.88 40.47
C ALA A 315 -18.54 22.01 39.85
N ASP A 316 -17.68 21.02 40.07
CA ASP A 316 -16.36 20.93 39.45
C ASP A 316 -16.31 19.92 38.28
N ALA A 317 -17.35 19.10 38.14
CA ALA A 317 -17.56 18.24 36.98
C ALA A 317 -19.04 18.17 36.55
N LEU A 318 -19.24 17.86 35.27
CA LEU A 318 -20.55 17.67 34.65
C LEU A 318 -20.51 16.38 33.81
N ALA A 319 -21.33 15.40 34.19
CA ALA A 319 -21.57 14.20 33.40
C ALA A 319 -22.73 14.44 32.42
N VAL A 320 -22.52 14.20 31.13
CA VAL A 320 -23.49 14.49 30.07
C VAL A 320 -23.92 13.22 29.34
N SER A 321 -25.22 12.98 29.20
CA SER A 321 -25.75 11.87 28.42
C SER A 321 -26.86 12.33 27.46
N GLY A 322 -26.56 12.37 26.16
CA GLY A 322 -27.47 12.78 25.08
C GLY A 322 -28.14 11.63 24.33
N GLY A 323 -27.96 10.40 24.80
CA GLY A 323 -28.43 9.16 24.17
C GLY A 323 -27.30 8.41 23.49
N TRP A 324 -27.63 7.43 22.64
CA TRP A 324 -26.66 6.49 22.08
C TRP A 324 -26.79 6.39 20.56
N SER A 325 -25.66 6.18 19.88
CA SER A 325 -25.56 5.95 18.43
C SER A 325 -24.95 4.57 18.18
N PRO A 326 -25.68 3.61 17.60
CA PRO A 326 -25.13 2.29 17.26
C PRO A 326 -23.85 2.36 16.42
N ILE A 327 -22.83 1.57 16.78
CA ILE A 327 -21.54 1.54 16.06
C ILE A 327 -21.68 0.63 14.85
N ILE A 328 -22.20 1.16 13.75
CA ILE A 328 -22.52 0.40 12.53
C ILE A 328 -21.47 0.52 11.41
N HIS A 329 -20.33 1.15 11.71
CA HIS A 329 -19.26 1.49 10.76
C HIS A 329 -18.88 0.32 9.83
N LEU A 330 -18.56 -0.84 10.42
CA LEU A 330 -18.14 -2.02 9.66
C LEU A 330 -19.23 -2.48 8.69
N ALA A 331 -20.48 -2.52 9.14
CA ALA A 331 -21.62 -2.89 8.31
C ALA A 331 -21.80 -1.95 7.10
N CYS A 332 -21.31 -0.71 7.17
CA CYS A 332 -21.42 0.25 6.06
C CYS A 332 -20.21 0.26 5.09
N HIS A 333 -19.13 -0.47 5.37
CA HIS A 333 -17.89 -0.42 4.57
C HIS A 333 -18.04 -0.93 3.13
N ARG A 334 -19.04 -1.78 2.87
CA ARG A 334 -19.33 -2.36 1.55
C ARG A 334 -20.46 -1.65 0.79
N GLY A 335 -20.73 -0.39 1.15
CA GLY A 335 -21.69 0.48 0.45
C GLY A 335 -23.13 0.40 0.96
N ALA A 336 -23.41 -0.46 1.96
CA ALA A 336 -24.69 -0.51 2.64
C ALA A 336 -24.95 0.82 3.37
N ARG A 337 -26.11 1.43 3.10
CA ARG A 337 -26.48 2.73 3.67
C ARG A 337 -27.22 2.52 4.99
N PRO A 338 -26.88 3.27 6.05
CA PRO A 338 -27.65 3.23 7.29
C PRO A 338 -29.04 3.85 7.08
N ALA A 339 -30.01 3.40 7.89
CA ALA A 339 -31.37 3.89 7.90
C ALA A 339 -31.69 4.52 9.26
N TRP A 340 -32.32 5.69 9.26
CA TRP A 340 -32.81 6.30 10.49
C TRP A 340 -34.05 5.55 11.00
N SER A 341 -34.08 5.26 12.30
CA SER A 341 -35.25 4.73 13.01
C SER A 341 -35.75 5.76 14.01
N ASP A 342 -37.01 6.20 13.84
CA ASP A 342 -37.67 7.10 14.79
C ASP A 342 -37.96 6.40 16.12
N GLU A 343 -38.27 5.09 16.08
CA GLU A 343 -38.52 4.28 17.28
C GLU A 343 -37.27 4.20 18.16
N LYS A 344 -36.09 4.04 17.56
CA LYS A 344 -34.82 3.94 18.27
C LYS A 344 -34.08 5.27 18.39
N ALA A 345 -34.59 6.33 17.77
CA ALA A 345 -33.97 7.66 17.68
C ALA A 345 -32.48 7.62 17.24
N ALA A 346 -32.16 6.73 16.29
CA ALA A 346 -30.80 6.44 15.85
C ALA A 346 -30.72 5.93 14.42
N PHE A 347 -29.53 6.02 13.82
CA PHE A 347 -29.21 5.32 12.58
C PHE A 347 -28.88 3.85 12.88
N LEU A 348 -29.56 2.94 12.19
CA LEU A 348 -29.34 1.50 12.22
C LEU A 348 -28.68 1.06 10.90
N ALA A 349 -27.86 0.03 10.95
CA ALA A 349 -27.42 -0.61 9.71
C ALA A 349 -28.57 -1.48 9.15
N PRO A 350 -28.55 -1.75 7.83
CA PRO A 350 -29.49 -2.70 7.24
C PRO A 350 -29.41 -4.05 7.96
N GLU A 351 -30.58 -4.62 8.30
CA GLU A 351 -30.72 -5.73 9.26
C GLU A 351 -29.86 -6.94 8.93
N ARG A 352 -29.68 -7.27 7.65
CA ARG A 352 -28.86 -8.41 7.23
C ARG A 352 -28.03 -8.07 6.01
N GLN A 353 -26.75 -8.36 6.12
CA GLN A 353 -25.84 -8.36 4.98
C GLN A 353 -25.22 -9.74 4.88
N GLN A 354 -25.04 -10.24 3.66
CA GLN A 354 -24.56 -11.61 3.46
C GLN A 354 -23.23 -11.84 4.21
N GLY A 355 -23.24 -12.77 5.16
CA GLY A 355 -22.09 -13.12 5.99
C GLY A 355 -21.89 -12.29 7.27
N LEU A 356 -22.72 -11.26 7.53
CA LEU A 356 -22.63 -10.41 8.73
C LEU A 356 -24.01 -10.12 9.33
N SER A 357 -24.18 -10.46 10.60
CA SER A 357 -25.37 -10.13 11.41
C SER A 357 -24.98 -9.14 12.52
N ILE A 358 -25.88 -8.22 12.86
CA ILE A 358 -25.62 -7.16 13.85
C ILE A 358 -26.31 -7.55 15.16
N ALA A 359 -25.65 -7.44 16.32
CA ALA A 359 -26.20 -7.86 17.61
C ALA A 359 -26.02 -6.83 18.74
N GLY A 360 -26.88 -6.91 19.75
CA GLY A 360 -26.84 -6.06 20.95
C GLY A 360 -27.10 -4.58 20.64
N SER A 361 -26.38 -3.67 21.30
CA SER A 361 -26.58 -2.23 21.10
C SER A 361 -26.24 -1.72 19.70
N ALA A 362 -25.44 -2.46 18.93
CA ALA A 362 -25.23 -2.15 17.51
C ALA A 362 -26.53 -2.37 16.69
N ALA A 363 -27.46 -3.21 17.18
CA ALA A 363 -28.79 -3.41 16.62
C ALA A 363 -29.87 -2.51 17.25
N GLY A 364 -29.49 -1.55 18.11
CA GLY A 364 -30.42 -0.65 18.79
C GLY A 364 -31.07 -1.22 20.05
N LEU A 365 -30.45 -2.22 20.68
CA LEU A 365 -30.85 -2.73 21.99
C LEU A 365 -30.12 -2.01 23.14
N SER A 366 -30.80 -1.73 24.24
CA SER A 366 -30.24 -0.96 25.37
C SER A 366 -30.04 -1.80 26.62
N ALA A 367 -30.95 -2.72 26.91
CA ALA A 367 -30.87 -3.57 28.10
C ALA A 367 -29.80 -4.68 27.96
N THR A 368 -29.03 -4.92 29.05
CA THR A 368 -27.92 -5.90 29.07
C THR A 368 -28.40 -7.33 28.77
N ASP A 369 -29.53 -7.73 29.34
CA ASP A 369 -30.15 -9.05 29.19
C ASP A 369 -30.70 -9.28 27.77
N ALA A 370 -31.34 -8.26 27.19
CA ALA A 370 -31.72 -8.26 25.78
C ALA A 370 -30.51 -8.40 24.86
N CYS A 371 -29.40 -7.72 25.17
CA CYS A 371 -28.15 -7.85 24.41
C CYS A 371 -27.55 -9.26 24.50
N LEU A 372 -27.52 -9.88 25.68
CA LEU A 372 -27.04 -11.26 25.88
C LEU A 372 -27.88 -12.25 25.05
N GLY A 373 -29.21 -12.18 25.16
CA GLY A 373 -30.12 -13.05 24.43
C GLY A 373 -30.02 -12.87 22.90
N ASP A 374 -29.94 -11.63 22.43
CA ASP A 374 -29.82 -11.32 21.00
C ASP A 374 -28.49 -11.84 20.40
N GLY A 375 -27.38 -11.63 21.11
CA GLY A 375 -26.07 -12.16 20.69
C GLY A 375 -26.05 -13.68 20.57
N ALA A 376 -26.61 -14.38 21.58
CA ALA A 376 -26.70 -15.84 21.56
C ALA A 376 -27.60 -16.35 20.42
N ALA A 377 -28.77 -15.74 20.22
CA ALA A 377 -29.71 -16.13 19.17
C ALA A 377 -29.11 -15.97 17.76
N LYS A 378 -28.46 -14.82 17.50
CA LYS A 378 -27.85 -14.53 16.19
C LYS A 378 -26.65 -15.43 15.89
N ALA A 379 -25.85 -15.77 16.90
CA ALA A 379 -24.78 -16.77 16.75
C ALA A 379 -25.35 -18.15 16.40
N ALA A 380 -26.43 -18.57 17.06
CA ALA A 380 -27.09 -19.83 16.76
C ALA A 380 -27.65 -19.88 15.33
N GLU A 381 -28.28 -18.80 14.85
CA GLU A 381 -28.75 -18.69 13.46
C GLU A 381 -27.58 -18.75 12.47
N ALA A 382 -26.53 -17.96 12.71
CA ALA A 382 -25.36 -17.90 11.84
C ALA A 382 -24.68 -19.27 11.70
N LEU A 383 -24.51 -19.99 12.80
CA LEU A 383 -23.90 -21.33 12.77
C LEU A 383 -24.79 -22.38 12.08
N LYS A 384 -26.11 -22.34 12.30
CA LYS A 384 -27.05 -23.21 11.57
C LYS A 384 -26.96 -22.98 10.06
N ALA A 385 -26.81 -21.73 9.62
CA ALA A 385 -26.67 -21.37 8.22
C ALA A 385 -25.40 -21.94 7.55
N ILE A 386 -24.38 -22.34 8.33
CA ILE A 386 -23.14 -22.97 7.84
C ILE A 386 -23.00 -24.45 8.24
N GLY A 387 -24.10 -25.09 8.63
CA GLY A 387 -24.19 -26.54 8.78
C GLY A 387 -24.01 -27.09 10.21
N PHE A 388 -24.00 -26.26 11.25
CA PHE A 388 -24.00 -26.76 12.63
C PHE A 388 -25.42 -27.18 13.05
N ALA A 389 -25.64 -28.48 13.26
CA ALA A 389 -26.97 -29.08 13.40
C ALA A 389 -27.63 -28.88 14.78
N LYS A 390 -26.85 -28.70 15.86
CA LYS A 390 -27.36 -28.49 17.23
C LYS A 390 -26.61 -27.31 17.85
N VAL A 391 -27.24 -26.14 17.84
CA VAL A 391 -26.69 -24.93 18.43
C VAL A 391 -27.73 -24.37 19.40
N GLU A 392 -27.45 -24.54 20.69
CA GLU A 392 -28.27 -24.02 21.78
C GLU A 392 -27.74 -22.63 22.19
N PRO A 393 -28.57 -21.58 22.15
CA PRO A 393 -28.19 -20.25 22.63
C PRO A 393 -27.71 -20.30 24.08
N ALA A 394 -26.57 -19.65 24.39
CA ALA A 394 -26.05 -19.58 25.75
C ALA A 394 -26.96 -18.80 26.71
N PHE A 395 -27.80 -17.91 26.17
CA PHE A 395 -28.77 -17.08 26.90
C PHE A 395 -30.11 -17.09 26.17
N ALA A 396 -31.21 -17.05 26.93
CA ALA A 396 -32.54 -16.97 26.35
C ALA A 396 -32.77 -15.58 25.70
N PRO A 397 -33.47 -15.51 24.55
CA PRO A 397 -33.87 -14.23 23.99
C PRO A 397 -34.83 -13.49 24.94
N ILE A 398 -34.49 -12.24 25.27
CA ILE A 398 -35.32 -11.34 26.07
C ILE A 398 -35.63 -10.11 25.22
N GLY A 399 -36.87 -9.63 25.28
CA GLY A 399 -37.29 -8.45 24.54
C GLY A 399 -36.70 -7.15 25.11
N GLU A 400 -36.62 -6.11 24.28
CA GLU A 400 -36.23 -4.78 24.74
C GLU A 400 -37.25 -4.23 25.74
N THR A 401 -36.78 -3.78 26.89
CA THR A 401 -37.63 -3.18 27.94
C THR A 401 -37.44 -1.68 28.08
N GLU A 402 -36.36 -1.10 27.54
CA GLU A 402 -36.11 0.35 27.60
C GLU A 402 -36.64 1.06 26.33
N ALA A 403 -37.48 2.08 26.52
CA ALA A 403 -37.94 2.94 25.42
C ALA A 403 -36.87 3.97 25.04
N ALA A 404 -36.71 4.24 23.73
CA ALA A 404 -35.78 5.26 23.29
C ALA A 404 -36.25 6.67 23.68
N SER A 405 -35.34 7.46 24.23
CA SER A 405 -35.59 8.88 24.48
C SER A 405 -35.57 9.68 23.18
N LYS A 406 -36.44 10.70 23.09
CA LYS A 406 -36.37 11.70 22.02
C LYS A 406 -34.99 12.38 22.03
N PRO A 407 -34.36 12.55 20.86
CA PRO A 407 -33.03 13.15 20.80
C PRO A 407 -33.11 14.64 21.15
N LEU A 408 -32.13 15.11 21.91
CA LEU A 408 -31.94 16.53 22.23
C LEU A 408 -30.63 16.98 21.60
N TRP A 409 -30.70 17.54 20.39
CA TRP A 409 -29.50 17.85 19.61
C TRP A 409 -28.74 19.05 20.15
N PHE A 410 -29.45 20.11 20.57
CA PHE A 410 -28.84 21.30 21.15
C PHE A 410 -29.78 22.04 22.10
N ILE A 411 -29.21 22.88 22.96
CA ILE A 411 -29.95 23.74 23.88
C ILE A 411 -30.15 25.12 23.24
N LYS A 412 -31.39 25.61 23.20
CA LYS A 412 -31.70 26.96 22.69
C LYS A 412 -31.26 28.03 23.68
N GLY A 413 -30.98 29.25 23.21
CA GLY A 413 -30.72 30.42 24.07
C GLY A 413 -29.39 30.40 24.86
N THR A 414 -28.41 29.59 24.43
CA THR A 414 -27.07 29.52 25.04
C THR A 414 -26.30 30.81 24.78
N LYS A 415 -25.54 31.30 25.77
CA LYS A 415 -24.68 32.49 25.60
C LYS A 415 -23.23 32.13 25.27
N GLY A 416 -22.75 31.03 25.82
CA GLY A 416 -21.41 30.48 25.58
C GLY A 416 -21.24 29.83 24.20
N LYS A 417 -20.01 29.43 23.88
CA LYS A 417 -19.72 28.61 22.69
C LYS A 417 -20.29 27.22 22.89
N ALA A 418 -21.06 26.72 21.92
CA ALA A 418 -21.64 25.39 21.96
C ALA A 418 -21.00 24.52 20.88
N PHE A 419 -20.07 23.66 21.27
CA PHE A 419 -19.29 22.81 20.39
C PHE A 419 -20.10 21.61 19.92
N VAL A 420 -19.94 21.28 18.63
CA VAL A 420 -20.49 20.09 17.98
C VAL A 420 -19.34 19.12 17.65
N ASP A 421 -18.21 19.65 17.16
CA ASP A 421 -16.98 18.89 16.96
C ASP A 421 -15.85 19.51 17.79
N TYR A 422 -15.37 18.76 18.78
CA TYR A 422 -14.37 19.24 19.73
C TYR A 422 -12.95 19.29 19.17
N GLN A 423 -12.60 18.40 18.23
CA GLN A 423 -11.21 18.33 17.71
C GLN A 423 -10.96 19.39 16.64
N ASN A 424 -12.00 19.75 15.88
CA ASN A 424 -11.93 20.74 14.81
C ASN A 424 -12.55 22.10 15.20
N ASP A 425 -12.90 22.30 16.48
CA ASP A 425 -13.50 23.53 17.01
C ASP A 425 -14.77 23.99 16.24
N VAL A 426 -15.62 23.05 15.83
CA VAL A 426 -16.87 23.37 15.11
C VAL A 426 -17.99 23.62 16.09
N HIS A 427 -18.64 24.78 16.01
CA HIS A 427 -19.75 25.16 16.88
C HIS A 427 -21.11 25.10 16.19
N LEU A 428 -22.18 25.15 16.98
CA LEU A 428 -23.57 25.23 16.51
C LEU A 428 -23.79 26.35 15.47
N LYS A 429 -23.15 27.50 15.66
CA LYS A 429 -23.28 28.65 14.75
C LYS A 429 -22.65 28.41 13.38
N ASP A 430 -21.60 27.59 13.30
CA ASP A 430 -20.89 27.29 12.06
C ASP A 430 -21.74 26.43 11.13
N LEU A 431 -22.49 25.46 11.67
CA LEU A 431 -23.47 24.69 10.90
C LEU A 431 -24.63 25.56 10.41
N GLY A 432 -25.14 26.46 11.26
CA GLY A 432 -26.14 27.44 10.85
C GLY A 432 -25.65 28.37 9.73
N LEU A 433 -24.38 28.80 9.79
CA LEU A 433 -23.75 29.59 8.73
C LEU A 433 -23.61 28.79 7.43
N ALA A 434 -23.16 27.53 7.50
CA ALA A 434 -23.02 26.66 6.34
C ALA A 434 -24.34 26.52 5.57
N VAL A 435 -25.45 26.29 6.28
CA VAL A 435 -26.79 26.23 5.66
C VAL A 435 -27.16 27.56 4.98
N ARG A 436 -26.94 28.70 5.63
CA ARG A 436 -27.22 30.03 5.06
C ARG A 436 -26.39 30.35 3.82
N GLU A 437 -25.15 29.85 3.75
CA GLU A 437 -24.28 30.00 2.58
C GLU A 437 -24.51 28.94 1.49
N GLY A 438 -25.55 28.12 1.60
CA GLY A 438 -25.94 27.14 0.57
C GLY A 438 -25.33 25.75 0.73
N TYR A 439 -24.57 25.48 1.79
CA TYR A 439 -23.93 24.20 2.07
C TYR A 439 -24.79 23.27 2.94
N GLY A 440 -26.12 23.24 2.71
CA GLY A 440 -27.08 22.49 3.55
C GLY A 440 -27.07 20.96 3.38
N HIS A 441 -26.40 20.44 2.34
CA HIS A 441 -26.17 19.01 2.15
C HIS A 441 -25.08 18.52 3.12
N VAL A 442 -25.25 17.34 3.74
CA VAL A 442 -24.34 16.85 4.82
C VAL A 442 -22.87 16.81 4.40
N GLU A 443 -22.57 16.34 3.18
CA GLU A 443 -21.21 16.29 2.64
C GLU A 443 -20.62 17.70 2.37
N LEU A 444 -21.46 18.69 2.06
CA LEU A 444 -21.04 20.07 1.86
C LEU A 444 -20.81 20.76 3.21
N ALA A 445 -21.73 20.60 4.16
CA ALA A 445 -21.58 21.10 5.52
C ALA A 445 -20.32 20.54 6.19
N LYS A 446 -20.05 19.23 6.02
CA LYS A 446 -18.80 18.57 6.45
C LYS A 446 -17.57 19.28 5.89
N ARG A 447 -17.49 19.46 4.56
CA ARG A 447 -16.31 20.08 3.91
C ARG A 447 -16.14 21.55 4.27
N TYR A 448 -17.25 22.27 4.40
CA TYR A 448 -17.25 23.69 4.73
C TYR A 448 -16.81 23.94 6.18
N THR A 449 -17.34 23.15 7.13
CA THR A 449 -17.08 23.33 8.57
C THR A 449 -15.91 22.50 9.08
N THR A 450 -15.47 21.49 8.34
CA THR A 450 -14.54 20.42 8.76
C THR A 450 -15.08 19.45 9.83
N SER A 451 -16.38 19.54 10.17
CA SER A 451 -17.01 18.63 11.14
C SER A 451 -16.87 17.17 10.72
N GLY A 452 -16.43 16.31 11.65
CA GLY A 452 -16.27 14.88 11.45
C GLY A 452 -15.05 14.47 10.61
N MET A 453 -14.09 15.37 10.40
CA MET A 453 -12.85 15.10 9.65
C MET A 453 -11.62 14.89 10.53
N ALA A 454 -11.78 14.94 11.86
CA ALA A 454 -10.69 14.81 12.80
C ALA A 454 -10.24 13.34 13.02
N THR A 455 -9.35 13.11 13.97
CA THR A 455 -8.76 11.77 14.23
C THR A 455 -9.75 10.76 14.82
N ASP A 456 -10.83 11.24 15.41
CA ASP A 456 -11.95 10.43 15.86
C ASP A 456 -12.92 10.05 14.73
N GLN A 457 -12.79 10.68 13.55
CA GLN A 457 -13.68 10.55 12.39
C GLN A 457 -15.15 10.88 12.70
N GLY A 458 -15.37 11.82 13.62
CA GLY A 458 -16.70 12.34 13.95
C GLY A 458 -17.61 11.40 14.72
N LYS A 459 -17.04 10.43 15.45
CA LYS A 459 -17.77 9.54 16.37
C LYS A 459 -18.69 10.30 17.34
N LEU A 460 -18.18 11.40 17.89
CA LEU A 460 -18.93 12.25 18.83
C LEU A 460 -19.70 13.41 18.16
N SER A 461 -19.38 13.75 16.91
CA SER A 461 -19.88 14.98 16.26
C SER A 461 -20.88 14.74 15.13
N ASN A 462 -20.71 13.69 14.33
CA ASN A 462 -21.46 13.51 13.08
C ASN A 462 -22.97 13.40 13.30
N ILE A 463 -23.41 12.58 14.25
CA ILE A 463 -24.85 12.37 14.50
C ILE A 463 -25.50 13.65 15.03
N ASN A 464 -24.83 14.37 15.93
CA ASN A 464 -25.31 15.67 16.41
C ASN A 464 -25.34 16.71 15.30
N ALA A 465 -24.31 16.76 14.43
CA ALA A 465 -24.28 17.66 13.28
C ALA A 465 -25.45 17.37 12.31
N ILE A 466 -25.73 16.09 12.04
CA ILE A 466 -26.89 15.66 11.23
C ILE A 466 -28.20 16.09 11.89
N GLY A 467 -28.38 15.85 13.19
CA GLY A 467 -29.57 16.25 13.93
C GLY A 467 -29.80 17.77 13.95
N ILE A 468 -28.72 18.55 14.12
CA ILE A 468 -28.75 20.02 14.04
C ILE A 468 -29.12 20.47 12.62
N LEU A 469 -28.51 19.91 11.58
CA LEU A 469 -28.84 20.23 10.19
C LEU A 469 -30.30 19.90 9.86
N ALA A 470 -30.80 18.77 10.39
CA ALA A 470 -32.18 18.34 10.25
C ALA A 470 -33.15 19.37 10.88
N GLU A 471 -32.91 19.76 12.14
CA GLU A 471 -33.71 20.78 12.83
C GLU A 471 -33.66 22.14 12.11
N VAL A 472 -32.48 22.59 11.68
CA VAL A 472 -32.31 23.90 11.00
C VAL A 472 -33.01 23.92 9.63
N ARG A 473 -33.03 22.78 8.92
CA ARG A 473 -33.69 22.64 7.61
C ARG A 473 -35.17 22.28 7.70
N GLY A 474 -35.66 21.88 8.88
CA GLY A 474 -37.04 21.41 9.07
C GLY A 474 -37.33 20.06 8.41
N VAL A 475 -36.33 19.17 8.31
CA VAL A 475 -36.44 17.84 7.69
C VAL A 475 -36.08 16.74 8.68
N SER A 476 -36.35 15.47 8.35
CA SER A 476 -35.91 14.35 9.18
C SER A 476 -34.39 14.12 9.11
N PRO A 477 -33.75 13.53 10.14
CA PRO A 477 -32.36 13.08 10.04
C PRO A 477 -32.12 12.10 8.87
N ALA A 478 -33.13 11.31 8.51
CA ALA A 478 -33.11 10.41 7.36
C ALA A 478 -32.84 11.16 6.04
N GLU A 479 -33.49 12.30 5.82
CA GLU A 479 -33.35 13.13 4.61
C GLU A 479 -32.01 13.88 4.54
N VAL A 480 -31.39 14.16 5.68
CA VAL A 480 -30.02 14.70 5.72
C VAL A 480 -29.03 13.61 5.33
N GLY A 481 -29.25 12.38 5.83
CA GLY A 481 -28.40 11.23 5.60
C GLY A 481 -27.07 11.30 6.36
N THR A 482 -26.32 10.19 6.34
CA THR A 482 -24.98 10.14 6.91
C THR A 482 -23.92 10.45 5.85
N THR A 483 -22.72 10.76 6.31
CA THR A 483 -21.54 10.76 5.43
C THR A 483 -21.07 9.33 5.19
N THR A 484 -20.20 9.13 4.20
CA THR A 484 -19.71 7.79 3.86
C THR A 484 -18.80 7.21 4.96
N PHE A 485 -19.12 6.02 5.47
CA PHE A 485 -18.24 5.24 6.35
C PHE A 485 -17.11 4.59 5.54
N ARG A 486 -15.87 4.73 5.98
CA ARG A 486 -14.69 4.22 5.29
C ARG A 486 -13.80 3.44 6.26
N PRO A 487 -13.20 2.31 5.83
CA PRO A 487 -12.02 1.79 6.49
C PRO A 487 -10.92 2.88 6.50
N PHE A 488 -10.14 3.01 7.57
CA PHE A 488 -10.18 2.22 8.79
C PHE A 488 -11.17 2.79 9.82
N TYR A 489 -11.88 1.92 10.58
CA TYR A 489 -12.75 2.33 11.69
C TYR A 489 -12.02 3.27 12.69
N THR A 490 -10.74 3.00 12.92
CA THR A 490 -9.82 3.85 13.69
C THR A 490 -8.47 3.92 12.98
N PRO A 491 -7.65 4.97 13.20
CA PRO A 491 -6.33 5.08 12.59
C PRO A 491 -5.46 3.83 12.78
N VAL A 492 -4.73 3.45 11.73
CA VAL A 492 -3.78 2.33 11.72
C VAL A 492 -2.38 2.86 11.43
N SER A 493 -1.38 2.38 12.15
CA SER A 493 0.01 2.76 11.89
C SER A 493 0.49 2.26 10.53
N PHE A 494 1.35 3.03 9.87
CA PHE A 494 1.95 2.58 8.61
C PHE A 494 2.81 1.32 8.82
N GLY A 495 3.45 1.18 10.00
CA GLY A 495 4.19 -0.01 10.37
C GLY A 495 3.33 -1.28 10.36
N ALA A 496 2.12 -1.24 10.92
CA ALA A 496 1.20 -2.38 10.86
C ALA A 496 0.81 -2.75 9.42
N LEU A 497 0.65 -1.76 8.54
CA LEU A 497 0.34 -1.98 7.11
C LEU A 497 1.52 -2.54 6.32
N THR A 498 2.76 -2.19 6.64
CA THR A 498 3.95 -2.75 5.97
C THR A 498 4.27 -4.14 6.51
N GLY A 499 4.14 -4.36 7.82
CA GLY A 499 4.52 -5.61 8.47
C GLY A 499 6.02 -5.87 8.33
N ALA A 500 6.38 -7.08 7.88
CA ALA A 500 7.77 -7.46 7.68
C ALA A 500 8.42 -6.85 6.41
N SER A 501 7.63 -6.21 5.53
CA SER A 501 8.11 -5.65 4.26
C SER A 501 8.88 -4.33 4.46
N ARG A 502 10.08 -4.41 5.04
CA ARG A 502 10.96 -3.26 5.33
C ARG A 502 12.43 -3.53 4.99
N GLY A 503 13.18 -2.47 4.66
CA GLY A 503 14.61 -2.59 4.35
C GLY A 503 14.87 -3.64 3.26
N ARG A 504 15.81 -4.56 3.51
CA ARG A 504 16.13 -5.66 2.57
C ARG A 504 15.02 -6.72 2.41
N HIS A 505 13.99 -6.68 3.25
CA HIS A 505 12.82 -7.57 3.15
C HIS A 505 11.63 -6.90 2.46
N PHE A 506 11.78 -5.68 1.95
CA PHE A 506 10.73 -4.98 1.20
C PHE A 506 10.28 -5.77 -0.04
N GLN A 507 11.24 -6.36 -0.75
CA GLN A 507 11.02 -7.25 -1.89
C GLN A 507 12.05 -8.39 -1.91
N PRO A 508 11.75 -9.54 -2.54
CA PRO A 508 12.72 -10.62 -2.69
C PRO A 508 13.97 -10.17 -3.46
N VAL A 509 15.14 -10.68 -3.06
CA VAL A 509 16.39 -10.50 -3.81
C VAL A 509 16.76 -11.83 -4.47
N ARG A 510 16.89 -11.83 -5.79
CA ARG A 510 17.34 -12.98 -6.58
C ARG A 510 18.84 -12.87 -6.87
N ARG A 511 19.54 -13.99 -6.70
CA ARG A 511 20.98 -14.14 -6.94
C ARG A 511 21.18 -15.22 -7.97
N SER A 512 21.97 -14.95 -9.01
CA SER A 512 22.28 -15.96 -10.03
C SER A 512 23.07 -17.14 -9.41
N PRO A 513 23.08 -18.30 -10.07
CA PRO A 513 23.95 -19.42 -9.66
C PRO A 513 25.44 -19.06 -9.62
N LEU A 514 25.86 -17.98 -10.30
CA LEU A 514 27.23 -17.48 -10.32
C LEU A 514 27.46 -16.30 -9.37
N HIS A 515 26.50 -15.95 -8.52
CA HIS A 515 26.62 -14.78 -7.63
C HIS A 515 27.75 -14.94 -6.61
N GLY A 516 27.96 -16.14 -6.05
CA GLY A 516 29.06 -16.41 -5.14
C GLY A 516 30.41 -16.33 -5.84
N TRP A 517 30.53 -16.98 -7.01
CA TRP A 517 31.70 -16.89 -7.89
C TRP A 517 32.05 -15.45 -8.28
N ALA A 518 31.07 -14.66 -8.72
CA ALA A 518 31.28 -13.26 -9.11
C ALA A 518 31.77 -12.44 -7.91
N LYS A 519 31.17 -12.64 -6.73
CA LYS A 519 31.58 -11.97 -5.49
C LYS A 519 33.00 -12.35 -5.08
N LYS A 520 33.37 -13.63 -5.18
CA LYS A 520 34.74 -14.13 -4.92
C LYS A 520 35.76 -13.46 -5.84
N ASN A 521 35.37 -13.17 -7.09
CA ASN A 521 36.19 -12.49 -8.09
C ASN A 521 36.09 -10.95 -8.03
N GLY A 522 35.50 -10.39 -6.96
CA GLY A 522 35.49 -8.95 -6.71
C GLY A 522 34.37 -8.16 -7.37
N ALA A 523 33.34 -8.82 -7.93
CA ALA A 523 32.25 -8.13 -8.62
C ALA A 523 31.57 -7.06 -7.77
N VAL A 524 31.28 -5.93 -8.39
CA VAL A 524 30.29 -4.96 -7.90
C VAL A 524 28.94 -5.30 -8.51
N PHE A 525 27.87 -5.31 -7.71
CA PHE A 525 26.54 -5.71 -8.16
C PHE A 525 25.61 -4.52 -8.37
N VAL A 526 24.72 -4.63 -9.35
CA VAL A 526 23.63 -3.69 -9.62
C VAL A 526 22.28 -4.40 -9.54
N GLU A 527 21.25 -3.70 -9.07
CA GLU A 527 19.87 -4.20 -9.05
C GLU A 527 19.29 -4.13 -10.48
N THR A 528 18.75 -5.24 -10.97
CA THR A 528 18.06 -5.34 -12.27
C THR A 528 16.76 -6.10 -12.07
N GLY A 529 15.67 -5.35 -11.82
CA GLY A 529 14.45 -5.93 -11.28
C GLY A 529 14.73 -6.55 -9.91
N LEU A 530 14.36 -7.82 -9.71
CA LEU A 530 14.68 -8.55 -8.47
C LEU A 530 16.10 -9.12 -8.45
N TRP A 531 16.83 -9.11 -9.57
CA TRP A 531 18.16 -9.72 -9.67
C TRP A 531 19.28 -8.79 -9.24
N TYR A 532 20.31 -9.34 -8.61
CA TYR A 532 21.60 -8.67 -8.43
C TYR A 532 22.58 -9.21 -9.47
N ARG A 533 22.92 -8.39 -10.48
CA ARG A 533 23.84 -8.75 -11.57
C ARG A 533 25.21 -8.16 -11.34
N SER A 534 26.27 -8.88 -11.72
CA SER A 534 27.64 -8.34 -11.74
C SER A 534 27.74 -7.23 -12.78
N SER A 535 28.02 -6.01 -12.32
CA SER A 535 28.06 -4.79 -13.12
C SER A 535 29.45 -4.54 -13.69
N TRP A 536 30.51 -4.68 -12.88
CA TRP A 536 31.92 -4.68 -13.29
C TRP A 536 32.80 -5.38 -12.22
N PHE A 537 34.07 -5.62 -12.55
CA PHE A 537 35.06 -6.34 -11.74
C PHE A 537 36.31 -5.47 -11.53
N PRO A 538 36.38 -4.68 -10.44
CA PRO A 538 37.51 -3.78 -10.17
C PRO A 538 38.81 -4.53 -9.82
N ARG A 539 39.94 -3.94 -10.21
CA ARG A 539 41.29 -4.34 -9.79
C ARG A 539 41.93 -3.29 -8.88
N THR A 540 42.90 -3.71 -8.06
CA THR A 540 43.67 -2.79 -7.22
C THR A 540 44.34 -1.71 -8.07
N GLY A 541 44.15 -0.45 -7.70
CA GLY A 541 44.68 0.72 -8.41
C GLY A 541 43.68 1.41 -9.33
N GLU A 542 42.57 0.76 -9.67
CA GLU A 542 41.45 1.40 -10.38
C GLU A 542 40.61 2.24 -9.40
N THR A 543 40.42 3.52 -9.72
CA THR A 543 39.77 4.50 -8.84
C THR A 543 38.33 4.82 -9.25
N SER A 544 37.94 4.45 -10.46
CA SER A 544 36.58 4.63 -10.97
C SER A 544 36.07 3.36 -11.64
N TRP A 545 34.74 3.16 -11.62
CA TRP A 545 34.11 2.03 -12.30
C TRP A 545 34.43 1.99 -13.80
N ARG A 546 34.61 3.17 -14.43
CA ARG A 546 34.92 3.28 -15.87
C ARG A 546 36.29 2.72 -16.20
N GLU A 547 37.31 2.88 -15.35
CA GLU A 547 38.63 2.29 -15.60
C GLU A 547 38.56 0.77 -15.66
N SER A 548 37.77 0.14 -14.76
CA SER A 548 37.51 -1.30 -14.79
C SER A 548 36.81 -1.73 -16.08
N VAL A 549 35.74 -1.02 -16.44
CA VAL A 549 34.96 -1.30 -17.65
C VAL A 549 35.78 -1.11 -18.93
N ASP A 550 36.57 -0.05 -19.02
CA ASP A 550 37.43 0.23 -20.16
C ASP A 550 38.46 -0.90 -20.35
N ARG A 551 39.11 -1.34 -19.26
CA ARG A 551 40.00 -2.51 -19.28
C ARG A 551 39.28 -3.79 -19.69
N GLU A 552 38.10 -4.07 -19.13
CA GLU A 552 37.31 -5.26 -19.45
C GLU A 552 37.01 -5.31 -20.96
N VAL A 553 36.46 -4.23 -21.52
CA VAL A 553 36.15 -4.12 -22.96
C VAL A 553 37.40 -4.34 -23.80
N LEU A 554 38.49 -3.61 -23.54
CA LEU A 554 39.73 -3.75 -24.30
C LEU A 554 40.30 -5.17 -24.24
N ASN A 555 40.25 -5.80 -23.06
CA ASN A 555 40.71 -7.18 -22.91
C ASN A 555 39.85 -8.16 -23.73
N ILE A 556 38.53 -8.02 -23.74
CA ILE A 556 37.64 -8.93 -24.49
C ILE A 556 37.87 -8.79 -26.00
N ARG A 557 38.11 -7.57 -26.50
CA ARG A 557 38.43 -7.31 -27.91
C ARG A 557 39.76 -7.94 -28.35
N GLN A 558 40.72 -8.09 -27.43
CA GLN A 558 42.06 -8.62 -27.72
C GLN A 558 42.20 -10.11 -27.41
N ASN A 559 41.56 -10.57 -26.34
CA ASN A 559 41.77 -11.86 -25.68
C ASN A 559 40.42 -12.61 -25.57
N ALA A 560 39.93 -12.77 -24.34
CA ALA A 560 38.62 -13.29 -24.03
C ALA A 560 38.11 -12.75 -22.67
N GLY A 561 36.83 -12.90 -22.42
CA GLY A 561 36.26 -12.72 -21.10
C GLY A 561 35.06 -13.60 -20.84
N ILE A 562 34.69 -13.74 -19.56
CA ILE A 562 33.53 -14.49 -19.09
C ILE A 562 32.52 -13.56 -18.41
N CYS A 563 31.24 -13.67 -18.77
CA CYS A 563 30.15 -12.89 -18.20
C CYS A 563 28.98 -13.78 -17.80
N ASP A 564 28.38 -13.49 -16.64
CA ASP A 564 27.19 -14.16 -16.15
C ASP A 564 25.93 -13.66 -16.88
N VAL A 565 25.37 -14.53 -17.72
CA VAL A 565 24.11 -14.31 -18.44
C VAL A 565 23.00 -15.25 -17.92
N SER A 566 23.18 -15.83 -16.74
CA SER A 566 22.22 -16.75 -16.10
C SER A 566 20.87 -16.09 -15.81
N THR A 567 20.78 -14.75 -15.80
CA THR A 567 19.53 -14.04 -15.50
C THR A 567 18.56 -13.95 -16.68
N LEU A 568 18.96 -14.32 -17.90
CA LEU A 568 18.04 -14.37 -19.05
C LEU A 568 16.90 -15.35 -18.77
N GLY A 569 15.69 -15.03 -19.24
CA GLY A 569 14.58 -15.98 -19.20
C GLY A 569 14.89 -17.18 -20.09
N LYS A 570 14.55 -18.38 -19.63
CA LYS A 570 14.77 -19.63 -20.38
C LYS A 570 13.50 -20.45 -20.33
N ILE A 571 12.98 -20.81 -21.50
CA ILE A 571 11.73 -21.55 -21.65
C ILE A 571 11.98 -22.73 -22.59
N GLU A 572 11.77 -23.93 -22.10
CA GLU A 572 11.66 -25.12 -22.93
C GLU A 572 10.30 -25.11 -23.63
N VAL A 573 10.29 -25.37 -24.93
CA VAL A 573 9.07 -25.47 -25.74
C VAL A 573 9.08 -26.83 -26.43
N PHE A 574 8.08 -27.65 -26.13
CA PHE A 574 7.94 -29.01 -26.64
C PHE A 574 6.65 -29.19 -27.43
N GLY A 575 6.60 -30.21 -28.29
CA GLY A 575 5.37 -30.68 -28.93
C GLY A 575 5.42 -30.59 -30.45
N LYS A 576 4.56 -31.37 -31.13
CA LYS A 576 4.56 -31.52 -32.60
C LYS A 576 4.27 -30.20 -33.32
N ASP A 577 3.52 -29.31 -32.67
CA ASP A 577 3.15 -28.02 -33.23
C ASP A 577 4.02 -26.86 -32.70
N ALA A 578 5.09 -27.14 -31.93
CA ALA A 578 5.94 -26.11 -31.33
C ALA A 578 6.50 -25.14 -32.39
N ALA A 579 6.96 -25.66 -33.53
CA ALA A 579 7.50 -24.84 -34.61
C ALA A 579 6.43 -23.94 -35.25
N ALA A 580 5.21 -24.46 -35.44
CA ALA A 580 4.07 -23.71 -35.96
C ALA A 580 3.58 -22.65 -34.97
N PHE A 581 3.57 -22.98 -33.67
CA PHE A 581 3.25 -22.05 -32.60
C PHE A 581 4.25 -20.88 -32.53
N LEU A 582 5.56 -21.17 -32.59
CA LEU A 582 6.60 -20.13 -32.62
C LEU A 582 6.49 -19.23 -33.86
N ASP A 583 6.07 -19.77 -35.00
CA ASP A 583 5.72 -18.97 -36.18
C ASP A 583 4.54 -18.02 -35.91
N ARG A 584 3.60 -18.33 -35.02
CA ARG A 584 2.50 -17.39 -34.73
C ARG A 584 2.90 -16.32 -33.71
N VAL A 585 3.82 -16.63 -32.80
CA VAL A 585 4.28 -15.73 -31.74
C VAL A 585 5.34 -14.73 -32.23
N TYR A 586 6.36 -15.21 -32.94
CA TYR A 586 7.42 -14.34 -33.46
C TYR A 586 7.01 -13.70 -34.78
N CYS A 587 7.51 -12.48 -35.07
CA CYS A 587 7.27 -11.86 -36.37
C CYS A 587 8.11 -12.49 -37.50
N ASN A 588 9.27 -13.07 -37.17
CA ASN A 588 10.12 -13.84 -38.08
C ASN A 588 9.78 -15.34 -38.05
N GLY A 589 10.31 -16.12 -39.00
CA GLY A 589 10.01 -17.55 -39.12
C GLY A 589 10.90 -18.43 -38.23
N PHE A 590 10.36 -19.52 -37.72
CA PHE A 590 10.99 -20.59 -36.94
C PHE A 590 10.67 -21.99 -37.48
N ALA A 591 9.58 -22.17 -38.24
CA ALA A 591 9.20 -23.48 -38.78
C ALA A 591 10.29 -24.21 -39.58
N LYS A 592 11.15 -23.45 -40.29
CA LYS A 592 12.26 -23.98 -41.11
C LYS A 592 13.62 -23.89 -40.41
N LEU A 593 13.68 -23.62 -39.11
CA LEU A 593 14.94 -23.61 -38.37
C LEU A 593 15.45 -25.06 -38.26
N PRO A 594 16.66 -25.39 -38.78
CA PRO A 594 17.18 -26.74 -38.66
C PRO A 594 17.49 -27.11 -37.19
N VAL A 595 17.40 -28.39 -36.86
CA VAL A 595 17.91 -28.91 -35.58
C VAL A 595 19.40 -28.59 -35.47
N GLY A 596 19.85 -28.25 -34.26
CA GLY A 596 21.23 -27.84 -33.99
C GLY A 596 21.53 -26.36 -34.27
N ARG A 597 20.50 -25.57 -34.60
CA ARG A 597 20.63 -24.15 -34.96
C ARG A 597 19.78 -23.27 -34.05
N ALA A 598 20.20 -22.02 -33.94
CA ALA A 598 19.53 -20.96 -33.21
C ALA A 598 19.10 -19.83 -34.15
N ARG A 599 18.12 -19.04 -33.71
CA ARG A 599 17.66 -17.85 -34.43
C ARG A 599 17.21 -16.78 -33.45
N TYR A 600 17.71 -15.57 -33.64
CA TYR A 600 17.20 -14.38 -32.96
C TYR A 600 15.79 -14.06 -33.48
N GLY A 601 14.86 -13.78 -32.57
CA GLY A 601 13.46 -13.51 -32.87
C GLY A 601 12.92 -12.31 -32.12
N ILE A 602 11.93 -11.67 -32.72
CA ILE A 602 11.25 -10.49 -32.18
C ILE A 602 9.77 -10.81 -32.01
N MET A 603 9.29 -10.71 -30.77
CA MET A 603 7.89 -10.84 -30.43
C MET A 603 7.24 -9.47 -30.45
N LEU A 604 6.02 -9.37 -30.98
CA LEU A 604 5.25 -8.14 -30.96
C LEU A 604 4.07 -8.28 -30.02
N ARG A 605 3.58 -7.14 -29.54
CA ARG A 605 2.23 -7.06 -29.01
C ARG A 605 1.23 -6.97 -30.15
N GLU A 606 -0.05 -7.15 -29.83
CA GLU A 606 -1.15 -7.03 -30.79
C GLU A 606 -1.18 -5.66 -31.49
N ASP A 607 -0.70 -4.60 -30.83
CA ASP A 607 -0.58 -3.24 -31.38
C ASP A 607 0.57 -3.05 -32.40
N GLY A 608 1.37 -4.08 -32.66
CA GLY A 608 2.49 -4.08 -33.60
C GLY A 608 3.81 -3.55 -33.04
N MET A 609 3.84 -3.11 -31.78
CA MET A 609 5.07 -2.70 -31.11
C MET A 609 5.85 -3.92 -30.63
N ILE A 610 7.17 -3.78 -30.52
CA ILE A 610 8.01 -4.83 -29.97
C ILE A 610 7.63 -5.07 -28.51
N TYR A 611 7.40 -6.35 -28.18
CA TYR A 611 7.10 -6.82 -26.83
C TYR A 611 8.38 -7.24 -26.11
N ASP A 612 9.08 -8.23 -26.68
CA ASP A 612 10.34 -8.77 -26.18
C ASP A 612 11.12 -9.38 -27.35
N ASP A 613 12.38 -9.69 -27.12
CA ASP A 613 13.27 -10.34 -28.07
C ASP A 613 14.12 -11.43 -27.39
N GLY A 614 14.85 -12.18 -28.21
CA GLY A 614 15.78 -13.18 -27.72
C GLY A 614 16.09 -14.24 -28.75
N THR A 615 16.83 -15.27 -28.33
CA THR A 615 17.25 -16.33 -29.24
C THR A 615 16.53 -17.62 -28.93
N THR A 616 15.93 -18.23 -29.94
CA THR A 616 15.35 -19.58 -29.80
C THR A 616 16.20 -20.59 -30.57
N SER A 617 16.60 -21.65 -29.88
CA SER A 617 17.42 -22.76 -30.37
C SER A 617 16.57 -24.00 -30.58
N ARG A 618 16.85 -24.80 -31.61
CA ARG A 618 16.14 -26.06 -31.88
C ARG A 618 17.04 -27.25 -31.58
N PHE A 619 16.76 -27.99 -30.51
CA PHE A 619 17.56 -29.13 -30.06
C PHE A 619 17.05 -30.48 -30.60
N GLY A 620 15.78 -30.56 -30.95
CA GLY A 620 15.17 -31.70 -31.63
C GLY A 620 14.05 -31.25 -32.55
N GLU A 621 13.41 -32.18 -33.26
CA GLU A 621 12.29 -31.83 -34.15
C GLU A 621 11.17 -31.10 -33.41
N ASP A 622 10.82 -31.59 -32.22
CA ASP A 622 9.74 -31.08 -31.38
C ASP A 622 10.25 -30.44 -30.08
N HIS A 623 11.51 -29.98 -30.05
CA HIS A 623 12.15 -29.41 -28.86
C HIS A 623 12.92 -28.13 -29.19
N PHE A 624 12.42 -27.03 -28.65
CA PHE A 624 13.04 -25.71 -28.72
C PHE A 624 13.39 -25.19 -27.32
N PHE A 625 14.42 -24.37 -27.28
CA PHE A 625 14.88 -23.66 -26.09
C PHE A 625 14.94 -22.17 -26.39
N MET A 626 14.03 -21.42 -25.78
CA MET A 626 13.88 -19.99 -25.97
C MET A 626 14.60 -19.24 -24.85
N THR A 627 15.46 -18.31 -25.22
CA THR A 627 15.94 -17.26 -24.31
C THR A 627 15.15 -15.98 -24.52
N THR A 628 14.84 -15.29 -23.42
CA THR A 628 14.17 -13.99 -23.39
C THR A 628 15.00 -13.01 -22.58
N THR A 629 14.64 -11.73 -22.59
CA THR A 629 15.29 -10.77 -21.69
C THR A 629 15.01 -11.09 -20.21
N THR A 630 15.92 -10.64 -19.34
CA THR A 630 15.83 -10.89 -17.89
C THR A 630 14.55 -10.35 -17.27
N ALA A 631 14.09 -9.17 -17.70
CA ALA A 631 12.95 -8.49 -17.09
C ALA A 631 11.61 -9.13 -17.49
N LEU A 632 11.50 -9.64 -18.72
CA LEU A 632 10.25 -10.13 -19.28
C LEU A 632 10.11 -11.66 -19.27
N ALA A 633 11.06 -12.40 -18.67
CA ALA A 633 11.01 -13.86 -18.56
C ALA A 633 9.64 -14.43 -18.12
N ALA A 634 9.06 -13.89 -17.04
CA ALA A 634 7.74 -14.32 -16.56
C ALA A 634 6.59 -13.83 -17.46
N GLY A 635 6.73 -12.63 -18.02
CA GLY A 635 5.76 -12.03 -18.92
C GLY A 635 5.62 -12.82 -20.23
N VAL A 636 6.75 -13.18 -20.85
CA VAL A 636 6.77 -14.00 -22.07
C VAL A 636 6.15 -15.36 -21.81
N LEU A 637 6.53 -16.09 -20.75
CA LEU A 637 5.89 -17.37 -20.45
C LEU A 637 4.37 -17.25 -20.29
N THR A 638 3.91 -16.23 -19.56
CA THR A 638 2.48 -15.95 -19.39
C THR A 638 1.81 -15.66 -20.73
N HIS A 639 2.48 -14.93 -21.62
CA HIS A 639 1.99 -14.65 -22.96
C HIS A 639 1.91 -15.92 -23.83
N LEU A 640 2.93 -16.78 -23.81
CA LEU A 640 2.91 -18.07 -24.52
C LEU A 640 1.76 -18.96 -24.03
N GLU A 641 1.57 -19.06 -22.72
CA GLU A 641 0.45 -19.79 -22.09
C GLU A 641 -0.90 -19.21 -22.51
N PHE A 642 -1.06 -17.89 -22.51
CA PHE A 642 -2.29 -17.25 -23.01
C PHE A 642 -2.54 -17.59 -24.49
N CYS A 643 -1.53 -17.46 -25.34
CA CYS A 643 -1.64 -17.81 -26.75
C CYS A 643 -2.02 -19.28 -26.95
N ALA A 644 -1.40 -20.21 -26.22
CA ALA A 644 -1.70 -21.63 -26.33
C ALA A 644 -3.09 -21.95 -25.77
N GLN A 645 -3.45 -21.48 -24.58
CA GLN A 645 -4.71 -21.84 -23.92
C GLN A 645 -5.93 -21.13 -24.51
N THR A 646 -5.78 -19.88 -24.97
CA THR A 646 -6.92 -19.03 -25.38
C THR A 646 -7.00 -18.85 -26.90
N LEU A 647 -5.87 -18.59 -27.57
CA LEU A 647 -5.90 -18.29 -29.00
C LEU A 647 -5.82 -19.56 -29.86
N TRP A 648 -4.96 -20.50 -29.47
CA TRP A 648 -4.68 -21.71 -30.26
C TRP A 648 -4.69 -23.00 -29.43
N PRO A 649 -5.78 -23.31 -28.69
CA PRO A 649 -5.87 -24.49 -27.81
C PRO A 649 -5.80 -25.84 -28.52
N ALA A 650 -5.87 -25.85 -29.85
CA ALA A 650 -5.76 -27.06 -30.67
C ALA A 650 -4.31 -27.47 -30.99
N LEU A 651 -3.31 -26.61 -30.75
CA LEU A 651 -1.91 -26.93 -31.05
C LEU A 651 -1.30 -27.81 -29.94
N ASP A 652 -0.59 -28.87 -30.32
CA ASP A 652 0.24 -29.66 -29.41
C ASP A 652 1.53 -28.92 -29.09
N VAL A 653 1.47 -28.06 -28.08
CA VAL A 653 2.61 -27.32 -27.54
C VAL A 653 2.58 -27.30 -26.02
N ARG A 654 3.76 -27.41 -25.39
CA ARG A 654 3.93 -27.39 -23.93
C ARG A 654 5.15 -26.55 -23.57
N PHE A 655 5.09 -25.88 -22.43
CA PHE A 655 6.16 -25.01 -21.96
C PHE A 655 6.66 -25.47 -20.59
N ALA A 656 7.95 -25.25 -20.34
CA ALA A 656 8.50 -25.30 -18.99
C ALA A 656 9.48 -24.14 -18.81
N SER A 657 9.31 -23.33 -17.76
CA SER A 657 10.37 -22.39 -17.40
C SER A 657 11.58 -23.18 -16.90
N SER A 658 12.72 -22.99 -17.55
CA SER A 658 14.02 -23.51 -17.12
C SER A 658 14.98 -22.37 -16.74
N THR A 659 14.44 -21.18 -16.48
CA THR A 659 15.21 -19.96 -16.17
C THR A 659 16.22 -20.18 -15.05
N ASP A 660 15.79 -20.80 -13.94
CA ASP A 660 16.61 -21.05 -12.76
C ASP A 660 17.36 -22.39 -12.80
N GLN A 661 17.10 -23.24 -13.81
CA GLN A 661 17.74 -24.55 -13.95
C GLN A 661 19.18 -24.43 -14.45
N TRP A 662 19.50 -23.35 -15.16
CA TRP A 662 20.75 -23.20 -15.90
C TRP A 662 21.58 -22.02 -15.39
N ALA A 663 22.82 -22.29 -14.99
CA ALA A 663 23.88 -21.29 -14.97
C ALA A 663 24.37 -21.13 -16.41
N GLN A 664 24.48 -19.90 -16.91
CA GLN A 664 24.89 -19.64 -18.29
C GLN A 664 25.95 -18.55 -18.35
N MET A 665 27.05 -18.86 -19.04
CA MET A 665 28.25 -18.04 -19.10
C MET A 665 28.51 -17.68 -20.56
N ALA A 666 28.57 -16.38 -20.86
CA ALA A 666 29.06 -15.91 -22.14
C ALA A 666 30.59 -15.82 -22.09
N VAL A 667 31.28 -16.63 -22.90
CA VAL A 667 32.72 -16.58 -23.12
C VAL A 667 32.95 -15.89 -24.47
N ALA A 668 33.38 -14.64 -24.44
CA ALA A 668 33.46 -13.77 -25.61
C ALA A 668 34.89 -13.28 -25.87
N GLY A 669 35.26 -13.10 -27.13
CA GLY A 669 36.57 -12.65 -27.59
C GLY A 669 37.23 -13.65 -28.56
N PRO A 670 38.24 -13.24 -29.33
CA PRO A 670 38.89 -14.08 -30.34
C PRO A 670 39.53 -15.35 -29.77
N LYS A 671 39.84 -15.41 -28.45
CA LYS A 671 40.40 -16.61 -27.79
C LYS A 671 39.34 -17.54 -27.18
N SER A 672 38.06 -17.18 -27.23
CA SER A 672 36.97 -17.96 -26.61
C SER A 672 36.90 -19.41 -27.08
N ARG A 673 37.10 -19.68 -28.39
CA ARG A 673 37.11 -21.04 -28.95
C ARG A 673 38.25 -21.88 -28.38
N ALA A 674 39.47 -21.34 -28.34
CA ALA A 674 40.64 -22.06 -27.83
C ALA A 674 40.43 -22.50 -26.37
N ILE A 675 39.91 -21.59 -25.54
CA ILE A 675 39.62 -21.84 -24.13
C ILE A 675 38.55 -22.92 -23.97
N LEU A 676 37.44 -22.83 -24.71
CA LEU A 676 36.34 -23.78 -24.58
C LEU A 676 36.66 -25.16 -25.16
N SER A 677 37.58 -25.24 -26.12
CA SER A 677 38.05 -26.52 -26.68
C SER A 677 38.83 -27.38 -25.66
N GLU A 678 39.25 -26.83 -24.52
CA GLU A 678 39.80 -27.62 -23.41
C GLU A 678 38.73 -28.22 -22.48
N ILE A 679 37.49 -27.78 -22.61
CA ILE A 679 36.39 -28.07 -21.67
C ILE A 679 35.27 -28.86 -22.36
N VAL A 680 34.94 -28.48 -23.59
CA VAL A 680 33.91 -29.11 -24.43
C VAL A 680 34.56 -30.26 -25.21
N ASP A 681 33.96 -31.45 -25.12
CA ASP A 681 34.52 -32.66 -25.73
C ASP A 681 34.31 -32.71 -27.27
N GLU A 682 33.28 -32.05 -27.78
CA GLU A 682 32.98 -31.97 -29.21
C GLU A 682 33.86 -30.97 -29.98
N ASP A 683 34.00 -31.19 -31.29
CA ASP A 683 34.63 -30.22 -32.20
C ASP A 683 33.77 -28.95 -32.34
N ILE A 684 34.29 -27.84 -31.83
CA ILE A 684 33.69 -26.51 -31.88
C ILE A 684 34.37 -25.56 -32.88
N SER A 685 35.14 -26.11 -33.82
CA SER A 685 35.70 -25.37 -34.96
C SER A 685 34.61 -24.64 -35.76
N ASP A 686 34.98 -23.61 -36.52
CA ASP A 686 34.01 -22.84 -37.30
C ASP A 686 33.22 -23.71 -38.29
N ALA A 687 33.89 -24.72 -38.88
CA ALA A 687 33.26 -25.66 -39.81
C ALA A 687 32.27 -26.61 -39.11
N ALA A 688 32.62 -27.13 -37.92
CA ALA A 688 31.77 -28.08 -37.19
C ALA A 688 30.63 -27.40 -36.41
N PHE A 689 30.88 -26.17 -35.94
CA PHE A 689 29.99 -25.38 -35.11
C PHE A 689 29.89 -23.92 -35.62
N PRO A 690 29.31 -23.69 -36.81
CA PRO A 690 29.21 -22.36 -37.43
C PRO A 690 28.35 -21.40 -36.60
N PHE A 691 28.47 -20.08 -36.82
CA PHE A 691 27.69 -19.05 -36.11
C PHE A 691 26.19 -19.39 -36.06
N MET A 692 25.54 -19.13 -34.92
CA MET A 692 24.16 -19.55 -34.60
C MET A 692 23.94 -21.08 -34.54
N SER A 693 24.98 -21.85 -34.21
CA SER A 693 24.81 -23.26 -33.81
C SER A 693 24.43 -23.35 -32.33
N ALA A 694 23.62 -24.36 -31.99
CA ALA A 694 23.22 -24.66 -30.63
C ALA A 694 23.12 -26.17 -30.45
N ARG A 695 23.85 -26.76 -29.50
CA ARG A 695 23.83 -28.21 -29.25
C ARG A 695 23.92 -28.51 -27.76
N ILE A 696 23.39 -29.67 -27.38
CA ILE A 696 23.76 -30.34 -26.13
C ILE A 696 25.18 -30.88 -26.34
N VAL A 697 26.06 -30.67 -25.36
CA VAL A 697 27.48 -30.99 -25.44
C VAL A 697 27.94 -31.71 -24.17
N SER A 698 28.94 -32.56 -24.34
CA SER A 698 29.65 -33.22 -23.25
C SER A 698 30.81 -32.35 -22.77
N LEU A 699 31.00 -32.29 -21.45
CA LEU A 699 32.08 -31.55 -20.80
C LEU A 699 32.93 -32.48 -19.94
N PHE A 700 34.23 -32.20 -19.89
CA PHE A 700 35.20 -32.89 -19.04
C PHE A 700 35.23 -34.42 -19.26
N GLY A 701 35.21 -34.87 -20.51
CA GLY A 701 35.24 -36.29 -20.87
C GLY A 701 33.96 -37.04 -20.51
N GLY A 702 32.79 -36.40 -20.64
CA GLY A 702 31.49 -37.02 -20.34
C GLY A 702 31.01 -36.90 -18.90
N ALA A 703 31.74 -36.19 -18.04
CA ALA A 703 31.38 -36.06 -16.63
C ALA A 703 30.18 -35.12 -16.40
N LEU A 704 29.94 -34.18 -17.31
CA LEU A 704 28.84 -33.23 -17.23
C LEU A 704 28.25 -32.97 -18.62
N GLU A 705 26.92 -32.89 -18.70
CA GLU A 705 26.22 -32.42 -19.89
C GLU A 705 25.93 -30.92 -19.79
N GLY A 706 26.30 -30.18 -20.83
CA GLY A 706 26.02 -28.76 -20.99
C GLY A 706 25.25 -28.46 -22.27
N ARG A 707 24.93 -27.18 -22.48
CA ARG A 707 24.37 -26.68 -23.73
C ARG A 707 25.23 -25.54 -24.22
N LEU A 708 25.76 -25.68 -25.42
CA LEU A 708 26.62 -24.69 -26.05
C LEU A 708 25.86 -23.96 -27.14
N PHE A 709 25.98 -22.64 -27.16
CA PHE A 709 25.37 -21.77 -28.16
C PHE A 709 26.44 -20.85 -28.74
N ARG A 710 26.58 -20.80 -30.07
CA ARG A 710 27.47 -19.82 -30.72
C ARG A 710 26.69 -18.57 -31.09
N ILE A 711 26.44 -17.77 -30.07
CA ILE A 711 25.70 -16.49 -30.12
C ILE A 711 26.60 -15.42 -29.51
N SER A 712 26.49 -14.19 -30.00
CA SER A 712 27.27 -13.06 -29.50
C SER A 712 26.40 -11.82 -29.34
N PHE A 713 26.53 -11.17 -28.19
CA PHE A 713 25.99 -9.83 -27.94
C PHE A 713 27.10 -8.77 -27.77
N SER A 714 28.37 -9.19 -27.80
CA SER A 714 29.54 -8.29 -27.79
C SER A 714 30.02 -7.91 -29.19
N GLY A 715 29.61 -8.66 -30.21
CA GLY A 715 30.13 -8.53 -31.58
C GLY A 715 31.48 -9.21 -31.83
N GLU A 716 32.06 -9.86 -30.82
CA GLU A 716 33.21 -10.75 -30.99
C GLU A 716 32.75 -12.19 -31.24
N LEU A 717 33.67 -13.06 -31.66
CA LEU A 717 33.50 -14.51 -31.51
C LEU A 717 33.11 -14.80 -30.05
N ALA A 718 31.99 -15.50 -29.87
CA ALA A 718 31.49 -15.81 -28.54
C ALA A 718 30.71 -17.12 -28.53
N TYR A 719 30.74 -17.75 -27.37
CA TYR A 719 29.97 -18.92 -27.05
C TYR A 719 29.28 -18.69 -25.70
N GLU A 720 28.02 -19.07 -25.59
CA GLU A 720 27.34 -19.18 -24.32
C GLU A 720 27.30 -20.65 -23.91
N LEU A 721 27.86 -20.97 -22.74
CA LEU A 721 27.83 -22.31 -22.17
C LEU A 721 26.84 -22.31 -20.99
N ALA A 722 25.76 -23.07 -21.14
CA ALA A 722 24.81 -23.33 -20.07
C ALA A 722 25.09 -24.71 -19.43
N VAL A 723 25.13 -24.74 -18.10
CA VAL A 723 25.29 -25.96 -17.30
C VAL A 723 24.24 -25.98 -16.19
N PRO A 724 23.88 -27.15 -15.63
CA PRO A 724 22.94 -27.19 -14.52
C PRO A 724 23.41 -26.27 -13.38
N ALA A 725 22.50 -25.49 -12.80
CA ALA A 725 22.82 -24.36 -11.93
C ALA A 725 23.79 -24.71 -10.77
N GLY A 726 23.68 -25.92 -10.21
CA GLY A 726 24.56 -26.41 -9.14
C GLY A 726 26.04 -26.55 -9.52
N TYR A 727 26.37 -26.60 -10.81
CA TYR A 727 27.75 -26.70 -11.31
C TYR A 727 28.32 -25.36 -11.81
N GLY A 728 27.51 -24.30 -11.81
CA GLY A 728 27.88 -23.01 -12.43
C GLY A 728 29.23 -22.48 -11.96
N GLU A 729 29.43 -22.36 -10.65
CA GLU A 729 30.68 -21.80 -10.09
C GLU A 729 31.91 -22.65 -10.42
N SER A 730 31.80 -23.98 -10.33
CA SER A 730 32.91 -24.89 -10.63
C SER A 730 33.31 -24.84 -12.10
N VAL A 731 32.34 -24.75 -13.01
CA VAL A 731 32.61 -24.62 -14.44
C VAL A 731 33.19 -23.24 -14.76
N ALA A 732 32.70 -22.16 -14.13
CA ALA A 732 33.27 -20.82 -14.29
C ALA A 732 34.73 -20.74 -13.81
N ASP A 733 35.06 -21.31 -12.65
CA ASP A 733 36.44 -21.42 -12.16
C ASP A 733 37.32 -22.19 -13.17
N ARG A 734 36.80 -23.28 -13.76
CA ARG A 734 37.55 -24.06 -14.76
C ARG A 734 37.74 -23.33 -16.10
N ILE A 735 36.75 -22.53 -16.54
CA ILE A 735 36.88 -21.65 -17.71
C ILE A 735 37.96 -20.59 -17.48
N ILE A 736 37.96 -19.95 -16.30
CA ILE A 736 39.01 -18.99 -15.94
C ILE A 736 40.38 -19.66 -16.00
N GLN A 737 40.52 -20.83 -15.37
CA GLN A 737 41.78 -21.55 -15.33
C GLN A 737 42.29 -21.93 -16.73
N ALA A 738 41.43 -22.47 -17.60
CA ALA A 738 41.79 -22.80 -18.99
C ALA A 738 42.13 -21.54 -19.81
N GLY A 739 41.59 -20.38 -19.44
CA GLY A 739 41.85 -19.13 -20.12
C GLY A 739 43.00 -18.29 -19.57
N GLU A 740 43.70 -18.72 -18.52
CA GLU A 740 44.79 -17.94 -17.89
C GLU A 740 45.89 -17.59 -18.91
N GLU A 741 46.37 -18.58 -19.67
CA GLU A 741 47.37 -18.37 -20.74
C GLU A 741 46.85 -17.53 -21.91
N HIS A 742 45.52 -17.43 -22.03
CA HIS A 742 44.82 -16.66 -23.05
C HIS A 742 44.42 -15.26 -22.57
N GLY A 743 44.78 -14.86 -21.35
CA GLY A 743 44.45 -13.54 -20.81
C GLY A 743 42.96 -13.33 -20.55
N ILE A 744 42.22 -14.39 -20.22
CA ILE A 744 40.79 -14.29 -19.90
C ILE A 744 40.55 -13.38 -18.69
N CYS A 745 39.45 -12.63 -18.68
CA CYS A 745 39.01 -11.89 -17.50
C CYS A 745 37.49 -12.00 -17.27
N PRO A 746 37.02 -11.87 -16.01
CA PRO A 746 35.60 -11.65 -15.76
C PRO A 746 35.20 -10.25 -16.24
N TYR A 747 33.99 -10.12 -16.79
CA TYR A 747 33.42 -8.83 -17.15
C TYR A 747 31.93 -8.75 -16.82
N GLY A 748 31.47 -7.53 -16.52
CA GLY A 748 30.12 -7.29 -16.04
C GLY A 748 29.16 -6.72 -17.10
N ALA A 749 27.95 -6.41 -16.65
CA ALA A 749 26.90 -5.85 -17.48
C ALA A 749 27.26 -4.48 -18.09
N GLU A 750 28.13 -3.69 -17.46
CA GLU A 750 28.56 -2.37 -18.00
C GLU A 750 29.48 -2.54 -19.21
N ALA A 751 30.48 -3.42 -19.13
CA ALA A 751 31.34 -3.74 -20.28
C ALA A 751 30.54 -4.36 -21.43
N LEU A 752 29.57 -5.23 -21.12
CA LEU A 752 28.62 -5.72 -22.12
C LEU A 752 27.79 -4.58 -22.72
N GLY A 753 27.37 -3.62 -21.91
CA GLY A 753 26.66 -2.41 -22.31
C GLY A 753 27.46 -1.53 -23.28
N VAL A 754 28.76 -1.38 -23.08
CA VAL A 754 29.65 -0.68 -24.03
C VAL A 754 29.71 -1.46 -25.34
N MET A 755 30.06 -2.75 -25.30
CA MET A 755 30.28 -3.55 -26.51
C MET A 755 29.02 -3.69 -27.38
N ARG A 756 27.84 -3.80 -26.76
CA ARG A 756 26.58 -3.85 -27.51
C ARG A 756 26.25 -2.51 -28.16
N ILE A 757 26.57 -1.38 -27.53
CA ILE A 757 26.40 -0.04 -28.13
C ILE A 757 27.36 0.13 -29.31
N GLU A 758 28.61 -0.31 -29.18
CA GLU A 758 29.57 -0.31 -30.29
C GLU A 758 29.06 -1.09 -31.52
N LYS A 759 28.25 -2.13 -31.29
CA LYS A 759 27.64 -2.96 -32.34
C LYS A 759 26.23 -2.52 -32.77
N GLY A 760 25.67 -1.46 -32.20
CA GLY A 760 24.31 -1.03 -32.50
C GLY A 760 23.23 -2.02 -32.05
N HIS A 761 23.55 -2.93 -31.13
CA HIS A 761 22.60 -3.88 -30.60
C HIS A 761 21.64 -3.21 -29.62
N VAL A 762 20.35 -3.53 -29.77
CA VAL A 762 19.27 -2.92 -29.00
C VAL A 762 19.07 -3.66 -27.68
N THR A 763 18.54 -2.94 -26.70
CA THR A 763 18.04 -3.52 -25.45
C THR A 763 16.68 -2.88 -25.13
N HIS A 764 16.16 -3.09 -23.92
CA HIS A 764 14.97 -2.39 -23.42
C HIS A 764 15.13 -0.86 -23.33
N ALA A 765 16.36 -0.32 -23.45
CA ALA A 765 16.56 1.11 -23.64
C ALA A 765 16.01 1.62 -24.99
N GLU A 766 16.11 0.80 -26.05
CA GLU A 766 15.56 1.09 -27.37
C GLU A 766 14.15 0.47 -27.55
N ILE A 767 13.91 -0.71 -26.97
CA ILE A 767 12.61 -1.41 -26.94
C ILE A 767 11.75 -0.84 -25.78
N ASN A 768 11.23 0.37 -25.99
CA ASN A 768 10.55 1.16 -24.96
C ASN A 768 9.00 1.06 -24.99
N GLY A 769 8.46 0.10 -25.76
CA GLY A 769 7.02 -0.09 -25.92
C GLY A 769 6.34 0.80 -26.97
N THR A 770 7.05 1.73 -27.60
CA THR A 770 6.52 2.61 -28.67
C THR A 770 7.16 2.40 -30.05
N VAL A 771 8.11 1.47 -30.12
CA VAL A 771 8.89 1.15 -31.31
C VAL A 771 8.40 -0.13 -31.97
N THR A 772 8.42 -0.12 -33.31
CA THR A 772 8.19 -1.27 -34.16
C THR A 772 9.52 -1.88 -34.62
N PRO A 773 9.54 -3.09 -35.20
CA PRO A 773 10.74 -3.62 -35.83
C PRO A 773 11.34 -2.69 -36.89
N GLY A 774 10.50 -1.95 -37.62
CA GLY A 774 10.97 -0.99 -38.63
C GLY A 774 11.74 0.18 -38.03
N ASP A 775 11.31 0.65 -36.86
CA ASP A 775 11.98 1.76 -36.18
C ASP A 775 13.38 1.39 -35.71
N LEU A 776 13.62 0.13 -35.37
CA LEU A 776 14.91 -0.37 -34.90
C LEU A 776 15.79 -0.99 -36.01
N GLY A 777 15.40 -0.86 -37.29
CA GLY A 777 16.16 -1.42 -38.40
C GLY A 777 15.94 -2.93 -38.66
N PHE A 778 15.00 -3.56 -37.95
CA PHE A 778 14.64 -4.97 -38.11
C PHE A 778 13.48 -5.21 -39.10
N ALA A 779 13.13 -4.22 -39.94
CA ALA A 779 12.04 -4.37 -40.93
C ALA A 779 12.16 -5.65 -41.77
N ARG A 780 13.39 -6.02 -42.16
CA ARG A 780 13.67 -7.21 -42.97
C ARG A 780 13.46 -8.54 -42.23
N MET A 781 13.43 -8.53 -40.90
CA MET A 781 13.13 -9.72 -40.10
C MET A 781 11.63 -10.01 -40.06
N VAL A 782 10.78 -8.99 -40.23
CA VAL A 782 9.33 -9.17 -40.23
C VAL A 782 8.92 -9.97 -41.47
N SER A 783 8.31 -11.13 -41.27
CA SER A 783 7.94 -11.99 -42.39
C SER A 783 6.78 -11.41 -43.20
N ALA A 784 7.03 -11.15 -44.49
CA ALA A 784 5.97 -10.80 -45.42
C ALA A 784 5.14 -12.01 -45.88
N THR A 785 5.71 -13.22 -45.79
CA THR A 785 5.15 -14.45 -46.40
C THR A 785 4.31 -15.30 -45.46
N LYS A 786 4.54 -15.21 -44.14
CA LYS A 786 3.72 -15.91 -43.15
C LYS A 786 2.28 -15.40 -43.22
N PRO A 787 1.23 -16.25 -43.18
CA PRO A 787 -0.15 -15.80 -43.24
C PRO A 787 -0.47 -14.76 -42.16
N ASP A 788 -0.12 -15.08 -40.91
CA ASP A 788 -0.35 -14.22 -39.76
C ASP A 788 0.68 -14.45 -38.64
N PHE A 789 0.80 -13.49 -37.72
CA PHE A 789 1.51 -13.57 -36.44
C PHE A 789 1.03 -12.42 -35.53
N VAL A 790 1.24 -12.53 -34.22
CA VAL A 790 0.81 -11.50 -33.26
C VAL A 790 1.33 -10.12 -33.68
N GLY A 791 0.42 -9.16 -33.86
CA GLY A 791 0.74 -7.77 -34.23
C GLY A 791 0.89 -7.50 -35.74
N LYS A 792 0.85 -8.53 -36.61
CA LYS A 792 1.06 -8.35 -38.06
C LYS A 792 0.08 -7.33 -38.67
N ALA A 793 -1.21 -7.46 -38.38
CA ALA A 793 -2.23 -6.59 -38.94
C ALA A 793 -2.03 -5.13 -38.53
N MET A 794 -1.59 -4.88 -37.28
CA MET A 794 -1.42 -3.52 -36.78
C MET A 794 -0.22 -2.82 -37.39
N LEU A 795 0.86 -3.53 -37.74
CA LEU A 795 2.03 -2.94 -38.41
C LEU A 795 1.67 -2.13 -39.66
N ALA A 796 0.60 -2.49 -40.39
CA ALA A 796 0.18 -1.80 -41.60
C ALA A 796 -0.54 -0.46 -41.38
N ARG A 797 -0.84 -0.08 -40.13
CA ARG A 797 -1.52 1.19 -39.82
C ARG A 797 -0.67 2.40 -40.24
N GLU A 798 -1.34 3.42 -40.76
CA GLU A 798 -0.71 4.65 -41.26
C GLU A 798 0.32 5.24 -40.29
N GLY A 799 -0.03 5.38 -39.01
CA GLY A 799 0.87 5.94 -38.00
C GLY A 799 2.12 5.10 -37.69
N LEU A 800 2.09 3.78 -37.94
CA LEU A 800 3.25 2.88 -37.79
C LEU A 800 4.10 2.81 -39.08
N GLN A 801 3.53 3.22 -40.20
CA GLN A 801 4.21 3.37 -41.49
C GLN A 801 4.67 4.81 -41.76
N ALA A 802 4.33 5.76 -40.89
CA ALA A 802 4.63 7.17 -41.07
C ALA A 802 6.14 7.41 -41.23
N ARG A 803 6.50 8.29 -42.18
CA ARG A 803 7.89 8.64 -42.48
C ARG A 803 8.59 9.34 -41.31
N GLU A 804 7.84 10.15 -40.55
CA GLU A 804 8.35 10.98 -39.45
C GLU A 804 8.56 10.21 -38.14
N ARG A 805 8.42 8.88 -38.13
CA ARG A 805 8.70 8.07 -36.94
C ARG A 805 10.16 8.23 -36.49
N LEU A 806 10.36 8.08 -35.19
CA LEU A 806 11.70 7.99 -34.63
C LEU A 806 12.31 6.65 -35.02
N ARG A 807 13.50 6.68 -35.62
CA ARG A 807 14.21 5.50 -36.11
C ARG A 807 15.63 5.48 -35.58
N LEU A 808 16.14 4.28 -35.35
CA LEU A 808 17.43 4.02 -34.73
C LEU A 808 18.58 4.49 -35.61
N VAL A 809 19.47 5.28 -35.02
CA VAL A 809 20.75 5.74 -35.59
C VAL A 809 21.83 5.75 -34.52
N GLY A 810 23.09 5.85 -34.95
CA GLY A 810 24.19 6.20 -34.08
C GLY A 810 24.33 7.72 -33.94
N VAL A 811 24.89 8.17 -32.83
CA VAL A 811 25.32 9.56 -32.62
C VAL A 811 26.72 9.57 -32.00
N LYS A 812 27.56 10.49 -32.47
CA LYS A 812 28.91 10.73 -31.94
C LYS A 812 29.22 12.22 -31.92
N PRO A 813 29.99 12.72 -30.93
CA PRO A 813 30.35 14.13 -30.88
C PRO A 813 31.26 14.49 -32.07
N LEU A 814 31.20 15.75 -32.51
CA LEU A 814 32.11 16.27 -33.53
C LEU A 814 33.52 16.44 -32.96
N ASP A 815 33.62 16.94 -31.73
CA ASP A 815 34.84 16.95 -30.93
C ASP A 815 34.89 15.68 -30.04
N PRO A 816 35.83 14.74 -30.26
CA PRO A 816 35.98 13.54 -29.45
C PRO A 816 36.19 13.79 -27.95
N ALA A 817 36.61 15.00 -27.54
CA ALA A 817 36.75 15.38 -26.15
C ALA A 817 35.41 15.74 -25.47
N MET A 818 34.37 16.04 -26.25
CA MET A 818 33.03 16.28 -25.74
C MET A 818 32.26 14.98 -25.48
N SER A 819 31.22 15.06 -24.66
CA SER A 819 30.42 13.91 -24.28
C SER A 819 28.97 14.32 -24.02
N PHE A 820 28.05 13.38 -24.23
CA PHE A 820 26.62 13.53 -23.94
C PHE A 820 26.11 12.34 -23.13
N ARG A 821 24.84 12.40 -22.72
CA ARG A 821 24.24 11.39 -21.84
C ARG A 821 23.04 10.72 -22.48
N THR A 822 22.72 9.53 -21.99
CA THR A 822 21.44 8.87 -22.25
C THR A 822 20.30 9.78 -21.77
N GLY A 823 19.24 9.87 -22.57
CA GLY A 823 18.11 10.77 -22.35
C GLY A 823 18.29 12.19 -22.89
N SER A 824 19.47 12.54 -23.42
CA SER A 824 19.65 13.84 -24.10
C SER A 824 18.85 13.91 -25.40
N HIS A 825 18.29 15.09 -25.68
CA HIS A 825 17.50 15.36 -26.87
C HIS A 825 18.36 15.74 -28.06
N ILE A 826 17.86 15.49 -29.26
CA ILE A 826 18.50 15.82 -30.53
C ILE A 826 17.80 17.02 -31.14
N LEU A 827 18.55 18.09 -31.34
CA LEU A 827 18.09 19.32 -32.00
C LEU A 827 18.79 19.45 -33.35
N ALA A 828 18.10 20.06 -34.32
CA ALA A 828 18.75 20.46 -35.56
C ALA A 828 19.79 21.56 -35.30
N GLU A 829 20.81 21.63 -36.16
CA GLU A 829 21.84 22.68 -36.10
C GLU A 829 21.18 24.08 -36.07
N HIS A 830 21.64 24.94 -35.15
CA HIS A 830 21.12 26.30 -34.93
C HIS A 830 19.66 26.43 -34.44
N SER A 831 18.99 25.34 -34.06
CA SER A 831 17.65 25.42 -33.46
C SER A 831 17.69 25.89 -32.01
N ALA A 832 16.65 26.61 -31.57
CA ALA A 832 16.49 26.95 -30.16
C ALA A 832 16.29 25.69 -29.31
N ALA A 833 16.90 25.67 -28.13
CA ALA A 833 16.84 24.54 -27.21
C ALA A 833 15.50 24.48 -26.46
N THR A 834 14.46 24.03 -27.17
CA THR A 834 13.09 23.90 -26.67
C THR A 834 12.51 22.54 -27.05
N LEU A 835 11.47 22.10 -26.35
CA LEU A 835 10.82 20.81 -26.60
C LEU A 835 10.10 20.78 -27.95
N GLU A 836 9.66 21.93 -28.47
CA GLU A 836 9.02 22.03 -29.79
C GLU A 836 10.00 21.67 -30.93
N ASN A 837 11.29 21.93 -30.74
CA ASN A 837 12.34 21.65 -31.72
C ASN A 837 12.93 20.24 -31.57
N ASP A 838 12.45 19.44 -30.63
CA ASP A 838 12.94 18.09 -30.38
C ASP A 838 12.73 17.17 -31.60
N GLN A 839 13.84 16.60 -32.09
CA GLN A 839 13.87 15.67 -33.22
C GLN A 839 14.05 14.21 -32.79
N GLY A 840 14.11 13.94 -31.48
CA GLY A 840 14.37 12.60 -30.95
C GLY A 840 15.37 12.65 -29.80
N TYR A 841 15.86 11.49 -29.37
CA TYR A 841 16.70 11.44 -28.18
C TYR A 841 17.69 10.27 -28.21
N VAL A 842 18.75 10.41 -27.43
CA VAL A 842 19.75 9.39 -27.18
C VAL A 842 19.16 8.35 -26.23
N THR A 843 18.93 7.13 -26.73
CA THR A 843 18.39 6.01 -25.94
C THR A 843 19.46 5.35 -25.10
N SER A 844 20.71 5.33 -25.58
CA SER A 844 21.86 4.74 -24.90
C SER A 844 23.13 5.50 -25.21
N SER A 845 24.03 5.64 -24.24
CA SER A 845 25.33 6.29 -24.42
C SER A 845 26.41 5.59 -23.62
N ALA A 846 27.61 5.48 -24.17
CA ALA A 846 28.78 4.99 -23.46
C ALA A 846 30.05 5.64 -24.00
N PHE A 847 31.09 5.70 -23.16
CA PHE A 847 32.44 5.91 -23.68
C PHE A 847 32.93 4.60 -24.29
N SER A 848 33.36 4.62 -25.55
CA SER A 848 33.98 3.47 -26.20
C SER A 848 35.49 3.55 -26.02
N PRO A 849 36.12 2.68 -25.21
CA PRO A 849 37.58 2.63 -25.11
C PRO A 849 38.22 2.15 -26.40
N SER A 850 37.48 1.40 -27.23
CA SER A 850 37.92 0.96 -28.56
C SER A 850 38.08 2.12 -29.54
N LEU A 851 37.22 3.15 -29.42
CA LEU A 851 37.19 4.32 -30.31
C LEU A 851 37.76 5.60 -29.66
N GLY A 852 37.99 5.59 -28.36
CA GLY A 852 38.54 6.70 -27.59
C GLY A 852 37.60 7.88 -27.34
N HIS A 853 36.29 7.73 -27.57
CA HIS A 853 35.31 8.81 -27.38
C HIS A 853 33.90 8.28 -27.06
N THR A 854 32.99 9.19 -26.66
CA THR A 854 31.59 8.88 -26.39
C THR A 854 30.83 8.55 -27.67
N ILE A 855 30.05 7.48 -27.64
CA ILE A 855 29.12 7.08 -28.69
C ILE A 855 27.73 6.85 -28.09
N GLY A 856 26.70 6.89 -28.93
CA GLY A 856 25.35 6.59 -28.48
C GLY A 856 24.45 6.05 -29.57
N LEU A 857 23.41 5.35 -29.14
CA LEU A 857 22.25 5.01 -29.95
C LEU A 857 21.17 6.05 -29.70
N ALA A 858 20.45 6.43 -30.75
CA ALA A 858 19.41 7.43 -30.68
C ALA A 858 18.22 7.04 -31.56
N LEU A 859 17.02 7.43 -31.11
CA LEU A 859 15.79 7.35 -31.89
C LEU A 859 15.48 8.75 -32.41
N VAL A 860 15.64 8.94 -33.72
CA VAL A 860 15.57 10.27 -34.36
C VAL A 860 14.56 10.27 -35.50
N LYS A 861 13.76 11.34 -35.63
CA LYS A 861 12.80 11.53 -36.73
C LYS A 861 13.54 11.39 -38.06
N ARG A 862 13.13 10.42 -38.88
CA ARG A 862 13.80 10.08 -40.15
C ARG A 862 15.31 9.85 -40.02
N GLY A 863 15.73 9.21 -38.92
CA GLY A 863 17.15 9.04 -38.58
C GLY A 863 17.99 8.44 -39.72
N PRO A 864 17.65 7.26 -40.27
CA PRO A 864 18.45 6.62 -41.32
C PRO A 864 18.66 7.48 -42.56
N GLU A 865 17.70 8.35 -42.90
CA GLU A 865 17.78 9.28 -44.03
C GLU A 865 18.67 10.51 -43.75
N ARG A 866 19.13 10.68 -42.50
CA ARG A 866 19.87 11.85 -41.99
C ARG A 866 21.28 11.50 -41.52
N ILE A 867 21.78 10.29 -41.83
CA ILE A 867 23.16 9.90 -41.54
C ILE A 867 24.12 10.91 -42.17
N GLY A 868 25.07 11.42 -41.37
CA GLY A 868 26.02 12.47 -41.74
C GLY A 868 25.58 13.89 -41.34
N GLU A 869 24.31 14.09 -40.96
CA GLU A 869 23.80 15.39 -40.53
C GLU A 869 24.42 15.82 -39.19
N LYS A 870 24.78 17.12 -39.11
CA LYS A 870 25.21 17.76 -37.86
C LYS A 870 24.01 18.14 -37.01
N VAL A 871 24.08 17.86 -35.72
CA VAL A 871 23.01 18.08 -34.75
C VAL A 871 23.58 18.59 -33.44
N VAL A 872 22.72 19.09 -32.57
CA VAL A 872 23.06 19.44 -31.18
C VAL A 872 22.40 18.45 -30.24
N VAL A 873 23.20 17.75 -29.43
CA VAL A 873 22.73 16.90 -28.34
C VAL A 873 22.58 17.76 -27.09
N TRP A 874 21.35 17.87 -26.59
CA TRP A 874 20.97 18.81 -25.54
C TRP A 874 20.45 18.09 -24.29
N ASN A 875 20.98 18.47 -23.12
CA ASN A 875 20.43 18.09 -21.82
C ASN A 875 19.93 19.34 -21.06
N GLY A 876 18.63 19.60 -21.14
CA GLY A 876 18.01 20.78 -20.52
C GLY A 876 18.11 20.80 -18.99
N LEU A 877 18.15 19.64 -18.32
CA LEU A 877 18.25 19.57 -16.85
C LEU A 877 19.61 20.01 -16.33
N ARG A 878 20.66 19.85 -17.13
CA ARG A 878 22.04 20.20 -16.77
C ARG A 878 22.60 21.37 -17.57
N ASN A 879 21.82 21.89 -18.52
CA ASN A 879 22.25 22.90 -19.48
C ASN A 879 23.52 22.49 -20.26
N GLU A 880 23.63 21.21 -20.62
CA GLU A 880 24.76 20.65 -21.38
C GLU A 880 24.40 20.61 -22.87
N PHE A 881 25.36 20.99 -23.72
CA PHE A 881 25.24 21.00 -25.19
C PHE A 881 26.45 20.31 -25.81
N THR A 882 26.22 19.48 -26.81
CA THR A 882 27.29 18.80 -27.55
C THR A 882 26.98 18.80 -29.03
N GLU A 883 27.86 19.41 -29.82
CA GLU A 883 27.80 19.29 -31.27
C GLU A 883 28.15 17.86 -31.67
N ALA A 884 27.29 17.23 -32.48
CA ALA A 884 27.40 15.83 -32.83
C ALA A 884 27.02 15.59 -34.29
N ALA A 885 27.33 14.40 -34.78
CA ALA A 885 26.87 13.90 -36.08
C ALA A 885 26.02 12.65 -35.88
N LEU A 886 24.93 12.56 -36.64
CA LEU A 886 24.19 11.31 -36.82
C LEU A 886 25.03 10.37 -37.70
N CYS A 887 25.09 9.10 -37.36
CA CYS A 887 25.90 8.10 -38.05
C CYS A 887 25.23 6.72 -38.05
N SER A 888 25.91 5.73 -38.64
CA SER A 888 25.49 4.32 -38.52
C SER A 888 25.37 3.94 -37.04
N PRO A 889 24.33 3.19 -36.62
CA PRO A 889 24.25 2.66 -35.26
C PRO A 889 25.33 1.61 -34.98
N VAL A 890 25.96 1.04 -36.01
CA VAL A 890 27.09 0.10 -35.85
C VAL A 890 28.40 0.86 -36.01
N PHE A 891 29.12 1.03 -34.90
CA PHE A 891 30.36 1.81 -34.83
C PHE A 891 31.62 0.98 -35.08
N ILE A 892 31.58 -0.32 -34.75
CA ILE A 892 32.70 -1.24 -34.89
C ILE A 892 32.30 -2.46 -35.71
N ASP A 893 33.15 -2.83 -36.67
CA ASP A 893 33.02 -4.05 -37.47
C ASP A 893 31.62 -4.17 -38.12
N PRO A 894 31.22 -3.21 -38.98
CA PRO A 894 29.87 -3.20 -39.56
C PRO A 894 29.57 -4.46 -40.40
N ASP A 895 30.62 -5.09 -40.94
CA ASP A 895 30.52 -6.29 -41.77
C ASP A 895 30.52 -7.60 -40.94
N ASN A 896 30.67 -7.50 -39.61
CA ASN A 896 30.67 -8.62 -38.66
C ASN A 896 31.77 -9.67 -38.90
N GLU A 897 32.92 -9.25 -39.42
CA GLU A 897 34.05 -10.13 -39.72
C GLU A 897 34.55 -10.84 -38.45
N LYS A 898 34.49 -10.16 -37.29
CA LYS A 898 35.00 -10.70 -36.03
C LYS A 898 34.18 -11.85 -35.45
N LEU A 899 32.93 -12.03 -35.88
CA LEU A 899 32.10 -13.19 -35.47
C LEU A 899 32.63 -14.51 -36.04
N HIS A 900 33.43 -14.43 -37.11
CA HIS A 900 33.94 -15.55 -37.89
C HIS A 900 35.44 -15.83 -37.66
N ALA A 901 36.07 -15.10 -36.73
CA ALA A 901 37.49 -15.23 -36.38
C ALA A 901 37.87 -16.62 -35.82
#